data_AF-A0AB35WFF2-F1
#
_entry.id   AF-A0AB35WFF2-F1
#
_cell.length_a   1.000
_cell.length_b   1.000
_cell.length_c   1.000
_cell.angle_alpha   90.00
_cell.angle_beta   90.00
_cell.angle_gamma   90.00
#
_symmetry.space_group_name_H-M   'P 1'
#
loop_
_entity.id
_entity.type
_entity.pdbx_description
1 polymer ?
#
loop_
_entity_poly.entity_id
_entity_poly.type
_entity_poly.pdbx_seq_one_letter_code
_entity_poly.pdbx_strand_id
1 'polypeptide(L)'
;MSTMKPDLVWYPPQFPGNGRLPIQAALVGQNCKQQDSHELAYRNELCQAAGRLVEPPCCKTLHISLFFDGTGNNLNNDLYIADPKRPTNIARLFRATIGQGYAGGVQGHAGELVDMEGTSGNKYYKYYIPGVGTPFPEVSDLNYSTPGLAFATYGEERINWALIRIIDALRRTLGKPALSDNESWKAVKEMSFGALDQYRPIVFRQLLKDLEPDLKLVLNQPEPGKPKLLGIKLYVYGFSRGAAAARAFVNWLVELLPGVFRKGAKPDLCLTLEGADWKVPLSVEFLGLLDTVASVGVAHIAPLAEGHMGWADNAMELPDNGLIKSCVHLVSAHEQRLCFPLDSICRHDGTYPSYAKEMVYPGMHSDIGGGYPPGDQGKAVANNDGYLLSQIALHDIHAAAFFAGAPLKVLKDTLPDDLKKDTWRIMPVELSHEFDIAPDMIQRFNAWRELTLNLPSSSENISDENAARYEPVRASVNVITALEDQIAWITAWRIGRYASGNYTKQRFYIDAAANGMDKDSDPKTREKSKQARDKKQQEVEKTRWEMQKSSEKESYIPYPPGPKDFDPALGQTQLRQAAEEFREDYQHKPRAVTGNWKYKFTEKLSNLVYVFSNDDADGEYKKIKKEADGRVAKLFPPQGESSNAQQPGGLVRALFDDQIHDSRAWFMQATFDAREPWGSYFLYRMIYFGELVSKNITPLVRYRRLKDTLPGVDFIVERFERVETIFGENSPPEIKQKISVVNSSSDIPLTMSSDLPLQPALTNEPAELIAWQQQSREAEKLAGTKAAIASLWS
;
A
#
# COMPACT_ATOMS: atom_id res chain seq x y z
N MET A 1 8.57 -1.07 -25.47
CA MET A 1 8.81 -0.22 -24.30
C MET A 1 8.22 1.15 -24.57
N SER A 2 7.60 1.74 -23.54
CA SER A 2 7.00 3.07 -23.58
C SER A 2 8.00 4.14 -24.05
N THR A 3 7.51 5.18 -24.75
CA THR A 3 8.28 6.38 -25.14
C THR A 3 8.56 7.30 -23.95
N MET A 4 7.94 7.02 -22.81
CA MET A 4 8.10 7.75 -21.56
C MET A 4 9.52 7.60 -21.03
N LYS A 5 10.14 8.73 -20.68
CA LYS A 5 11.49 8.81 -20.11
C LYS A 5 11.36 9.34 -18.68
N PRO A 6 11.14 8.46 -17.68
CA PRO A 6 11.08 8.90 -16.31
C PRO A 6 12.43 9.49 -15.93
N ASP A 7 12.39 10.53 -15.12
CA ASP A 7 13.55 11.13 -14.48
C ASP A 7 14.26 10.08 -13.60
N LEU A 8 15.49 10.39 -13.20
CA LEU A 8 16.30 9.48 -12.40
C LEU A 8 15.57 9.14 -11.09
N VAL A 9 15.81 7.95 -10.54
CA VAL A 9 15.23 7.55 -9.24
C VAL A 9 16.23 7.88 -8.12
N TRP A 10 15.91 7.55 -6.87
CA TRP A 10 16.86 7.59 -5.77
C TRP A 10 17.19 6.19 -5.26
N TYR A 11 18.36 6.09 -4.64
CA TYR A 11 18.82 4.91 -3.92
C TYR A 11 18.97 5.21 -2.43
N PRO A 12 18.82 4.19 -1.57
CA PRO A 12 18.98 4.37 -0.14
C PRO A 12 20.41 4.81 0.21
N PRO A 13 20.58 5.67 1.22
CA PRO A 13 21.90 5.97 1.76
C PRO A 13 22.44 4.79 2.57
N GLN A 14 23.71 4.86 2.99
CA GLN A 14 24.29 3.85 3.86
C GLN A 14 23.44 3.74 5.14
N PHE A 15 23.12 2.52 5.53
CA PHE A 15 22.37 2.28 6.75
C PHE A 15 23.32 2.31 7.97
N PRO A 16 23.05 3.15 8.98
CA PRO A 16 23.94 3.31 10.13
C PRO A 16 23.91 2.09 11.05
N GLY A 17 25.05 1.80 11.70
CA GLY A 17 25.23 0.62 12.55
C GLY A 17 24.29 0.54 13.77
N ASN A 18 23.82 1.69 14.27
CA ASN A 18 22.90 1.77 15.42
C ASN A 18 21.44 2.01 15.01
N GLY A 19 21.10 1.92 13.72
CA GLY A 19 19.78 2.32 13.22
C GLY A 19 19.58 3.85 13.17
N ARG A 20 18.35 4.27 12.89
CA ARG A 20 18.00 5.68 12.62
C ARG A 20 17.07 6.32 13.64
N LEU A 21 16.77 5.63 14.73
CA LEU A 21 15.99 6.26 15.81
C LEU A 21 16.80 7.44 16.38
N PRO A 22 16.16 8.57 16.68
CA PRO A 22 16.86 9.73 17.21
C PRO A 22 17.36 9.43 18.62
N ILE A 23 18.68 9.46 18.82
CA ILE A 23 19.30 9.20 20.14
C ILE A 23 19.81 10.46 20.86
N GLN A 24 19.68 11.64 20.23
CA GLN A 24 20.10 12.91 20.81
C GLN A 24 18.91 13.81 21.18
N ALA A 25 18.94 14.38 22.38
CA ALA A 25 17.91 15.32 22.85
C ALA A 25 17.75 16.56 21.95
N ALA A 26 18.84 17.03 21.33
CA ALA A 26 18.79 18.16 20.40
C ALA A 26 17.88 17.89 19.19
N LEU A 27 17.90 16.67 18.65
CA LEU A 27 17.05 16.26 17.52
C LEU A 27 15.56 16.27 17.92
N VAL A 28 15.25 15.76 19.11
CA VAL A 28 13.89 15.80 19.66
C VAL A 28 13.42 17.25 19.85
N GLY A 29 14.27 18.11 20.40
CA GLY A 29 13.97 19.54 20.54
C GLY A 29 13.72 20.23 19.19
N GLN A 30 14.46 19.87 18.13
CA GLN A 30 14.24 20.38 16.78
C GLN A 30 12.91 19.90 16.19
N ASN A 31 12.58 18.61 16.31
CA ASN A 31 11.30 18.06 15.88
C ASN A 31 10.12 18.74 16.60
N CYS A 32 10.22 18.98 17.91
CA CYS A 32 9.21 19.72 18.67
C CYS A 32 9.06 21.18 18.17
N LYS A 33 10.15 21.87 17.85
CA LYS A 33 10.10 23.22 17.24
C LYS A 33 9.42 23.21 15.87
N GLN A 34 9.61 22.17 15.05
CA GLN A 34 8.90 22.04 13.78
C GLN A 34 7.40 21.81 13.98
N GLN A 35 7.01 21.04 15.00
CA GLN A 35 5.60 20.88 15.36
C GLN A 35 4.99 22.24 15.72
N ASP A 36 5.66 22.98 16.60
CA ASP A 36 5.23 24.30 17.10
C ASP A 36 5.49 25.47 16.12
N SER A 37 5.84 25.20 14.85
CA SER A 37 6.31 26.25 13.93
C SER A 37 5.27 27.34 13.65
N HIS A 38 3.98 27.02 13.65
CA HIS A 38 2.91 28.01 13.49
C HIS A 38 2.74 28.85 14.75
N GLU A 39 2.81 28.24 15.94
CA GLU A 39 2.78 28.94 17.23
C GLU A 39 3.98 29.89 17.36
N LEU A 40 5.16 29.46 16.93
CA LEU A 40 6.36 30.28 16.86
C LEU A 40 6.21 31.44 15.87
N ALA A 41 5.70 31.17 14.67
CA ALA A 41 5.44 32.21 13.67
C ALA A 41 4.44 33.26 14.19
N TYR A 42 3.34 32.81 14.79
CA TYR A 42 2.33 33.70 15.37
C TYR A 42 2.89 34.53 16.52
N ARG A 43 3.71 33.94 17.41
CA ARG A 43 4.41 34.69 18.45
C ARG A 43 5.33 35.76 17.84
N ASN A 44 6.05 35.45 16.77
CA ASN A 44 6.94 36.39 16.11
C ASN A 44 6.17 37.58 15.51
N GLU A 45 5.02 37.33 14.89
CA GLU A 45 4.13 38.40 14.40
C GLU A 45 3.67 39.32 15.55
N LEU A 46 3.27 38.74 16.68
CA LEU A 46 2.91 39.52 17.87
C LEU A 46 4.09 40.31 18.44
N CYS A 47 5.31 39.75 18.44
CA CYS A 47 6.50 40.46 18.88
C CYS A 47 6.79 41.67 17.97
N GLN A 48 6.69 41.47 16.66
CA GLN A 48 6.89 42.53 15.67
C GLN A 48 5.85 43.65 15.83
N ALA A 49 4.57 43.30 15.96
CA ALA A 49 3.49 44.26 16.19
C ALA A 49 3.66 45.05 17.49
N ALA A 50 4.18 44.41 18.55
CA ALA A 50 4.41 45.05 19.85
C ALA A 50 5.75 45.79 19.96
N GLY A 51 6.65 45.64 18.99
CA GLY A 51 8.01 46.19 19.04
C GLY A 51 8.90 45.61 20.16
N ARG A 52 8.54 44.45 20.72
CA ARG A 52 9.26 43.79 21.82
C ARG A 52 8.98 42.29 21.85
N LEU A 53 9.77 41.53 22.59
CA LEU A 53 9.44 40.14 22.89
C LEU A 53 8.15 40.09 23.74
N VAL A 54 7.21 39.26 23.31
CA VAL A 54 6.01 38.93 24.06
C VAL A 54 6.08 37.50 24.60
N GLU A 55 5.31 37.25 25.67
CA GLU A 55 5.11 35.89 26.18
C GLU A 55 4.49 34.99 25.10
N PRO A 56 4.76 33.66 25.13
CA PRO A 56 4.10 32.73 24.23
C PRO A 56 2.56 32.85 24.31
N PRO A 57 1.87 33.14 23.20
CA PRO A 57 0.42 33.27 23.21
C PRO A 57 -0.25 31.92 23.44
N CYS A 58 -1.42 31.94 24.09
CA CYS A 58 -2.26 30.73 24.21
C CYS A 58 -2.85 30.38 22.84
N CYS A 59 -2.18 29.49 22.12
CA CYS A 59 -2.54 29.06 20.78
C CYS A 59 -2.10 27.61 20.54
N LYS A 60 -2.68 26.95 19.53
CA LYS A 60 -2.27 25.61 19.11
C LYS A 60 -2.55 25.34 17.64
N THR A 61 -1.72 24.49 17.07
CA THR A 61 -1.89 23.83 15.77
C THR A 61 -2.28 22.39 16.00
N LEU A 62 -3.25 21.87 15.23
CA LEU A 62 -3.60 20.45 15.31
C LEU A 62 -2.65 19.62 14.46
N HIS A 63 -2.19 18.50 15.01
CA HIS A 63 -1.39 17.50 14.31
C HIS A 63 -2.22 16.23 14.18
N ILE A 64 -2.53 15.82 12.95
CA ILE A 64 -3.37 14.65 12.68
C ILE A 64 -2.57 13.66 11.86
N SER A 65 -2.38 12.44 12.37
CA SER A 65 -1.67 11.37 11.68
C SER A 65 -2.64 10.28 11.22
N LEU A 66 -2.57 9.88 9.94
CA LEU A 66 -3.47 8.91 9.31
C LEU A 66 -2.65 7.73 8.76
N PHE A 67 -3.03 6.51 9.09
CA PHE A 67 -2.26 5.30 8.80
C PHE A 67 -3.13 4.29 8.04
N PHE A 68 -2.92 4.18 6.73
CA PHE A 68 -3.62 3.25 5.85
C PHE A 68 -2.82 1.97 5.65
N ASP A 69 -3.28 0.87 6.27
CA ASP A 69 -2.54 -0.39 6.21
C ASP A 69 -2.69 -1.11 4.86
N GLY A 70 -1.78 -2.05 4.58
CA GLY A 70 -1.77 -2.79 3.33
C GLY A 70 -2.85 -3.87 3.23
N THR A 71 -3.17 -4.27 2.00
CA THR A 71 -4.13 -5.35 1.69
C THR A 71 -3.92 -6.59 2.55
N GLY A 72 -4.97 -7.10 3.18
CA GLY A 72 -4.90 -8.30 4.02
C GLY A 72 -4.26 -8.12 5.41
N ASN A 73 -3.84 -6.90 5.76
CA ASN A 73 -3.25 -6.57 7.07
C ASN A 73 -4.26 -5.84 7.97
N ASN A 74 -4.26 -6.23 9.24
CA ASN A 74 -5.17 -5.73 10.24
C ASN A 74 -4.51 -5.77 11.61
N LEU A 75 -4.27 -4.59 12.20
CA LEU A 75 -3.56 -4.44 13.47
C LEU A 75 -4.14 -5.31 14.59
N ASN A 76 -5.46 -5.47 14.67
CA ASN A 76 -6.07 -6.32 15.69
C ASN A 76 -5.63 -7.77 15.55
N ASN A 77 -5.72 -8.30 14.32
CA ASN A 77 -5.29 -9.65 14.04
C ASN A 77 -3.77 -9.80 14.22
N ASP A 78 -2.99 -8.91 13.63
CA ASP A 78 -1.55 -9.10 13.49
C ASP A 78 -0.75 -8.81 14.78
N LEU A 79 -1.35 -8.07 15.73
CA LEU A 79 -0.75 -7.78 17.04
C LEU A 79 -1.29 -8.66 18.17
N TYR A 80 -2.59 -8.99 18.19
CA TYR A 80 -3.24 -9.64 19.34
C TYR A 80 -3.70 -11.08 19.08
N ILE A 81 -3.94 -11.47 17.83
CA ILE A 81 -4.50 -12.80 17.49
C ILE A 81 -3.46 -13.71 16.83
N ALA A 82 -2.63 -13.16 15.95
CA ALA A 82 -1.62 -13.89 15.21
C ALA A 82 -0.46 -14.32 16.11
N ASP A 83 -0.03 -15.56 15.95
CA ASP A 83 1.14 -16.13 16.60
C ASP A 83 1.96 -16.90 15.54
N PRO A 84 3.18 -16.48 15.20
CA PRO A 84 3.85 -15.26 15.68
C PRO A 84 3.15 -13.95 15.24
N LYS A 85 3.39 -12.89 16.02
CA LYS A 85 2.94 -11.52 15.70
C LYS A 85 3.60 -11.04 14.41
N ARG A 86 2.89 -10.21 13.64
CA ARG A 86 3.35 -9.73 12.33
C ARG A 86 2.83 -8.34 11.95
N PRO A 87 2.98 -7.33 12.81
CA PRO A 87 2.52 -5.97 12.48
C PRO A 87 3.31 -5.41 11.28
N THR A 88 2.61 -4.71 10.40
CA THR A 88 3.23 -3.95 9.30
C THR A 88 3.99 -2.74 9.82
N ASN A 89 4.80 -2.13 8.96
CA ASN A 89 5.48 -0.87 9.26
C ASN A 89 4.48 0.27 9.51
N ILE A 90 3.31 0.25 8.86
CA ILE A 90 2.22 1.21 9.12
C ILE A 90 1.68 1.06 10.55
N ALA A 91 1.44 -0.17 10.98
CA ALA A 91 1.01 -0.47 12.35
C ALA A 91 2.07 -0.07 13.40
N ARG A 92 3.36 -0.32 13.14
CA ARG A 92 4.47 0.10 14.01
C ARG A 92 4.56 1.62 14.12
N LEU A 93 4.49 2.35 13.01
CA LEU A 93 4.49 3.82 13.00
C LEU A 93 3.27 4.41 13.72
N PHE A 94 2.08 3.83 13.54
CA PHE A 94 0.87 4.25 14.27
C PHE A 94 1.04 4.13 15.80
N ARG A 95 1.59 3.01 16.26
CA ARG A 95 1.86 2.80 17.69
C ARG A 95 2.97 3.71 18.20
N ALA A 96 3.96 4.01 17.35
CA ALA A 96 5.06 4.94 17.64
C ALA A 96 4.64 6.41 17.52
N THR A 97 3.40 6.73 17.18
CA THR A 97 2.91 8.11 17.03
C THR A 97 2.20 8.59 18.29
N ILE A 98 2.41 9.85 18.62
CA ILE A 98 1.71 10.59 19.67
C ILE A 98 0.32 10.97 19.15
N GLY A 99 -0.70 10.72 19.95
CA GLY A 99 -2.03 11.24 19.71
C GLY A 99 -3.11 10.41 20.37
N GLN A 100 -4.16 11.10 20.80
CA GLN A 100 -5.46 10.45 21.00
C GLN A 100 -6.08 10.10 19.64
N GLY A 101 -7.26 9.50 19.61
CA GLY A 101 -8.00 9.31 18.36
C GLY A 101 -8.70 7.97 18.34
N TYR A 102 -8.44 7.18 17.30
CA TYR A 102 -9.17 5.92 17.09
C TYR A 102 -8.37 4.89 16.28
N ALA A 103 -8.35 3.64 16.73
CA ALA A 103 -7.74 2.53 16.01
C ALA A 103 -8.83 1.68 15.33
N GLY A 104 -9.03 1.88 14.02
CA GLY A 104 -10.08 1.20 13.26
C GLY A 104 -9.91 -0.32 13.21
N GLY A 105 -11.00 -1.06 13.35
CA GLY A 105 -11.00 -2.53 13.29
C GLY A 105 -10.37 -3.23 14.50
N VAL A 106 -10.07 -2.50 15.58
CA VAL A 106 -9.49 -3.05 16.81
C VAL A 106 -10.55 -3.24 17.88
N GLN A 107 -10.74 -4.48 18.34
CA GLN A 107 -11.73 -4.81 19.36
C GLN A 107 -11.09 -5.02 20.73
N GLY A 108 -11.65 -4.40 21.77
CA GLY A 108 -11.21 -4.57 23.16
C GLY A 108 -9.90 -3.87 23.53
N HIS A 109 -9.03 -3.56 22.56
CA HIS A 109 -7.68 -3.02 22.79
C HIS A 109 -7.46 -1.60 22.22
N ALA A 110 -8.48 -0.98 21.62
CA ALA A 110 -8.31 0.32 20.93
C ALA A 110 -7.78 1.43 21.86
N GLY A 111 -8.18 1.43 23.14
CA GLY A 111 -7.74 2.40 24.14
C GLY A 111 -6.25 2.28 24.52
N GLU A 112 -5.64 1.10 24.36
CA GLU A 112 -4.22 0.86 24.65
C GLU A 112 -3.31 1.42 23.55
N LEU A 113 -3.87 1.67 22.37
CA LEU A 113 -3.14 2.06 21.17
C LEU A 113 -3.08 3.58 20.97
N VAL A 114 -3.83 4.36 21.75
CA VAL A 114 -3.93 5.82 21.64
C VAL A 114 -3.63 6.49 22.97
N ASP A 115 -3.18 7.75 22.93
CA ASP A 115 -2.97 8.53 24.15
C ASP A 115 -4.32 9.00 24.74
N MET A 116 -4.33 9.28 26.04
CA MET A 116 -5.54 9.73 26.74
C MET A 116 -6.07 11.07 26.19
N GLU A 117 -7.38 11.23 26.21
CA GLU A 117 -8.03 12.51 25.92
C GLU A 117 -7.50 13.62 26.86
N GLY A 118 -7.32 14.83 26.31
CA GLY A 118 -6.74 15.96 27.03
C GLY A 118 -5.21 16.03 26.98
N THR A 119 -4.53 14.95 26.56
CA THR A 119 -3.06 14.92 26.44
C THR A 119 -2.57 16.08 25.57
N SER A 120 -1.59 16.84 26.10
CA SER A 120 -1.04 18.04 25.46
C SER A 120 -2.12 19.05 25.01
N GLY A 121 -3.23 19.17 25.73
CA GLY A 121 -4.30 20.12 25.41
C GLY A 121 -5.04 19.82 24.12
N ASN A 122 -5.20 18.54 23.77
CA ASN A 122 -5.86 18.08 22.53
C ASN A 122 -5.17 18.65 21.27
N LYS A 123 -3.84 18.52 21.22
CA LYS A 123 -2.98 18.97 20.12
C LYS A 123 -2.69 17.88 19.07
N TYR A 124 -2.60 16.62 19.50
CA TYR A 124 -2.17 15.51 18.67
C TYR A 124 -3.28 14.45 18.52
N TYR A 125 -3.51 14.01 17.29
CA TYR A 125 -4.48 12.99 16.92
C TYR A 125 -3.83 11.96 16.00
N LYS A 126 -4.23 10.69 16.13
CA LYS A 126 -3.83 9.61 15.24
C LYS A 126 -4.96 8.64 14.97
N TYR A 127 -5.01 8.13 13.75
CA TYR A 127 -6.04 7.22 13.30
C TYR A 127 -5.45 6.09 12.46
N TYR A 128 -5.77 4.85 12.83
CA TYR A 128 -5.41 3.66 12.07
C TYR A 128 -6.59 3.18 11.23
N ILE A 129 -6.31 2.87 9.96
CA ILE A 129 -7.27 2.39 8.98
C ILE A 129 -6.77 1.01 8.52
N PRO A 130 -7.50 -0.08 8.81
CA PRO A 130 -7.09 -1.44 8.43
C PRO A 130 -7.11 -1.61 6.91
N GLY A 131 -6.31 -2.54 6.40
CA GLY A 131 -6.20 -2.80 4.98
C GLY A 131 -7.48 -3.39 4.38
N VAL A 132 -7.69 -3.16 3.08
CA VAL A 132 -8.77 -3.82 2.31
C VAL A 132 -8.62 -5.34 2.32
N GLY A 133 -9.74 -6.06 2.25
CA GLY A 133 -9.77 -7.52 2.40
C GLY A 133 -9.63 -7.99 3.85
N THR A 134 -9.72 -7.08 4.82
CA THR A 134 -9.79 -7.39 6.25
C THR A 134 -10.99 -6.71 6.91
N PRO A 135 -11.49 -7.23 8.05
CA PRO A 135 -12.62 -6.62 8.74
C PRO A 135 -12.33 -5.18 9.19
N PHE A 136 -13.27 -4.29 8.87
CA PHE A 136 -13.40 -2.95 9.40
C PHE A 136 -14.89 -2.69 9.74
N PRO A 137 -15.37 -3.15 10.91
CA PRO A 137 -16.79 -3.08 11.28
C PRO A 137 -17.40 -1.68 11.18
N GLU A 138 -16.63 -0.64 11.46
CA GLU A 138 -17.00 0.78 11.45
C GLU A 138 -17.48 1.26 10.08
N VAL A 139 -17.10 0.58 9.00
CA VAL A 139 -17.58 0.81 7.64
C VAL A 139 -18.42 -0.36 7.10
N SER A 140 -18.87 -1.25 7.98
CA SER A 140 -19.64 -2.47 7.65
C SER A 140 -18.90 -3.49 6.78
N ASP A 141 -17.57 -3.44 6.77
CA ASP A 141 -16.73 -4.50 6.19
C ASP A 141 -16.43 -5.54 7.28
N LEU A 142 -17.13 -6.68 7.27
CA LEU A 142 -17.17 -7.56 8.44
C LEU A 142 -16.22 -8.77 8.36
N ASN A 143 -15.70 -9.10 7.18
CA ASN A 143 -14.99 -10.36 6.96
C ASN A 143 -13.68 -10.13 6.22
N TYR A 144 -12.74 -11.04 6.43
CA TYR A 144 -11.72 -11.28 5.43
C TYR A 144 -12.40 -11.76 4.15
N SER A 145 -12.00 -11.23 3.00
CA SER A 145 -12.72 -11.49 1.77
C SER A 145 -11.82 -11.50 0.55
N THR A 146 -11.98 -12.53 -0.29
CA THR A 146 -11.31 -12.61 -1.59
C THR A 146 -11.63 -11.39 -2.45
N PRO A 147 -12.88 -10.87 -2.52
CA PRO A 147 -13.15 -9.63 -3.24
C PRO A 147 -12.37 -8.42 -2.70
N GLY A 148 -12.23 -8.25 -1.38
CA GLY A 148 -11.40 -7.19 -0.83
C GLY A 148 -9.90 -7.38 -1.12
N LEU A 149 -9.42 -8.62 -1.11
CA LEU A 149 -8.03 -8.95 -1.47
C LEU A 149 -7.75 -8.84 -2.97
N ALA A 150 -8.75 -9.05 -3.84
CA ALA A 150 -8.58 -9.04 -5.28
C ALA A 150 -8.95 -7.68 -5.89
N PHE A 151 -10.08 -7.09 -5.51
CA PHE A 151 -10.65 -5.88 -6.09
C PHE A 151 -10.60 -4.65 -5.18
N ALA A 152 -10.11 -4.80 -3.94
CA ALA A 152 -10.09 -3.73 -2.94
C ALA A 152 -11.46 -3.07 -2.69
N THR A 153 -12.50 -3.90 -2.71
CA THR A 153 -13.82 -3.54 -2.18
C THR A 153 -13.65 -2.94 -0.79
N TYR A 154 -14.48 -1.93 -0.48
CA TYR A 154 -14.39 -1.12 0.73
C TYR A 154 -13.19 -0.16 0.82
N GLY A 155 -12.47 0.08 -0.27
CA GLY A 155 -11.40 1.08 -0.33
C GLY A 155 -11.91 2.52 -0.25
N GLU A 156 -12.99 2.86 -0.97
CA GLU A 156 -13.63 4.17 -0.89
C GLU A 156 -14.09 4.50 0.53
N GLU A 157 -14.76 3.54 1.18
CA GLU A 157 -15.31 3.68 2.53
C GLU A 157 -14.21 3.97 3.55
N ARG A 158 -13.03 3.32 3.41
CA ARG A 158 -11.84 3.58 4.23
C ARG A 158 -11.31 5.00 4.03
N ILE A 159 -11.29 5.50 2.79
CA ILE A 159 -10.85 6.87 2.49
C ILE A 159 -11.86 7.90 3.01
N ASN A 160 -13.16 7.67 2.80
CA ASN A 160 -14.24 8.50 3.32
C ASN A 160 -14.21 8.56 4.86
N TRP A 161 -13.98 7.41 5.52
CA TRP A 161 -13.82 7.33 6.97
C TRP A 161 -12.62 8.16 7.46
N ALA A 162 -11.49 8.10 6.73
CA ALA A 162 -10.31 8.90 7.02
C ALA A 162 -10.56 10.42 6.85
N LEU A 163 -11.30 10.84 5.81
CA LEU A 163 -11.67 12.24 5.61
C LEU A 163 -12.44 12.80 6.81
N ILE A 164 -13.45 12.06 7.30
CA ILE A 164 -14.22 12.49 8.46
C ILE A 164 -13.44 12.41 9.79
N ARG A 165 -12.23 11.83 9.83
CA ARG A 165 -11.34 11.94 11.01
C ARG A 165 -10.80 13.36 11.20
N ILE A 166 -10.71 14.15 10.13
CA ILE A 166 -10.39 15.59 10.25
C ILE A 166 -11.49 16.31 11.04
N ILE A 167 -12.76 15.98 10.75
CA ILE A 167 -13.92 16.49 11.49
C ILE A 167 -13.90 16.01 12.95
N ASP A 168 -13.62 14.74 13.21
CA ASP A 168 -13.51 14.19 14.58
C ASP A 168 -12.46 14.94 15.40
N ALA A 169 -11.26 15.15 14.85
CA ALA A 169 -10.19 15.90 15.50
C ALA A 169 -10.59 17.36 15.79
N LEU A 170 -11.30 18.02 14.87
CA LEU A 170 -11.85 19.36 15.09
C LEU A 170 -12.92 19.35 16.19
N ARG A 171 -13.87 18.40 16.18
CA ARG A 171 -14.91 18.26 17.22
C ARG A 171 -14.31 18.15 18.61
N ARG A 172 -13.39 17.21 18.80
CA ARG A 172 -12.70 16.98 20.07
C ARG A 172 -11.87 18.19 20.50
N THR A 173 -11.26 18.88 19.55
CA THR A 173 -10.51 20.13 19.80
C THR A 173 -11.40 21.24 20.33
N LEU A 174 -12.64 21.31 19.84
CA LEU A 174 -13.65 22.30 20.23
C LEU A 174 -14.41 21.90 21.51
N GLY A 175 -14.00 20.82 22.19
CA GLY A 175 -14.66 20.34 23.41
C GLY A 175 -16.01 19.65 23.16
N LYS A 176 -16.31 19.30 21.90
CA LYS A 176 -17.47 18.48 21.56
C LYS A 176 -17.12 16.99 21.68
N PRO A 177 -18.11 16.12 21.93
CA PRO A 177 -17.92 14.68 21.85
C PRO A 177 -17.35 14.26 20.50
N ALA A 178 -16.52 13.22 20.54
CA ALA A 178 -16.06 12.48 19.38
C ALA A 178 -17.21 12.15 18.42
N LEU A 179 -16.89 11.97 17.13
CA LEU A 179 -17.85 11.35 16.22
C LEU A 179 -18.12 9.93 16.72
N SER A 180 -19.38 9.65 17.03
CA SER A 180 -19.81 8.29 17.38
C SER A 180 -19.66 7.34 16.19
N ASP A 181 -19.59 6.04 16.46
CA ASP A 181 -19.56 5.03 15.40
C ASP A 181 -20.80 5.12 14.50
N ASN A 182 -21.97 5.44 15.08
CA ASN A 182 -23.20 5.60 14.32
C ASN A 182 -23.20 6.85 13.41
N GLU A 183 -22.70 7.99 13.90
CA GLU A 183 -22.51 9.19 13.05
C GLU A 183 -21.50 8.91 11.93
N SER A 184 -20.39 8.24 12.27
CA SER A 184 -19.35 7.87 11.30
C SER A 184 -19.89 6.93 10.23
N TRP A 185 -20.61 5.89 10.62
CA TRP A 185 -21.22 4.91 9.73
C TRP A 185 -22.23 5.57 8.78
N LYS A 186 -23.11 6.44 9.30
CA LYS A 186 -24.07 7.19 8.47
C LYS A 186 -23.36 8.09 7.47
N ALA A 187 -22.38 8.87 7.92
CA ALA A 187 -21.61 9.77 7.06
C ALA A 187 -20.89 9.00 5.95
N VAL A 188 -20.17 7.92 6.28
CA VAL A 188 -19.47 7.10 5.27
C VAL A 188 -20.47 6.49 4.28
N LYS A 189 -21.57 5.93 4.77
CA LYS A 189 -22.63 5.35 3.92
C LYS A 189 -23.22 6.38 2.95
N GLU A 190 -23.44 7.62 3.40
CA GLU A 190 -23.95 8.72 2.57
C GLU A 190 -22.90 9.23 1.59
N MET A 191 -21.63 9.33 2.00
CA MET A 191 -20.52 9.73 1.13
C MET A 191 -20.29 8.72 0.00
N SER A 192 -20.52 7.44 0.26
CA SER A 192 -20.43 6.33 -0.71
C SER A 192 -21.75 6.07 -1.47
N PHE A 193 -22.76 6.94 -1.36
CA PHE A 193 -24.07 6.72 -1.98
C PHE A 193 -24.07 7.05 -3.48
N GLY A 194 -24.20 6.03 -4.32
CA GLY A 194 -24.35 6.17 -5.78
C GLY A 194 -23.01 6.33 -6.51
N ALA A 195 -23.00 6.10 -7.83
CA ALA A 195 -21.78 6.11 -8.64
C ALA A 195 -21.24 7.53 -8.95
N LEU A 196 -21.55 8.53 -8.13
CA LEU A 196 -21.19 9.93 -8.35
C LEU A 196 -20.54 10.52 -7.09
N ASP A 197 -19.29 10.98 -7.19
CA ASP A 197 -18.50 11.61 -6.10
C ASP A 197 -19.09 12.93 -5.53
N GLN A 198 -20.31 13.29 -5.89
CA GLN A 198 -20.95 14.55 -5.49
C GLN A 198 -21.38 14.59 -4.02
N TYR A 199 -21.63 13.43 -3.39
CA TYR A 199 -22.10 13.38 -2.01
C TYR A 199 -20.99 13.59 -0.98
N ARG A 200 -19.76 13.17 -1.30
CA ARG A 200 -18.60 13.34 -0.42
C ARG A 200 -18.38 14.82 -0.01
N PRO A 201 -18.34 15.80 -0.93
CA PRO A 201 -18.28 17.21 -0.55
C PRO A 201 -19.49 17.72 0.24
N ILE A 202 -20.70 17.22 -0.04
CA ILE A 202 -21.93 17.64 0.63
C ILE A 202 -21.89 17.23 2.11
N VAL A 203 -21.68 15.94 2.38
CA VAL A 203 -21.64 15.40 3.75
C VAL A 203 -20.49 16.02 4.54
N PHE A 204 -19.30 16.14 3.94
CA PHE A 204 -18.15 16.75 4.62
C PHE A 204 -18.42 18.23 5.00
N ARG A 205 -18.99 19.02 4.09
CA ARG A 205 -19.35 20.43 4.37
C ARG A 205 -20.46 20.54 5.42
N GLN A 206 -21.42 19.62 5.43
CA GLN A 206 -22.46 19.59 6.45
C GLN A 206 -21.87 19.34 7.84
N LEU A 207 -21.01 18.33 7.98
CA LEU A 207 -20.30 18.05 9.22
C LEU A 207 -19.40 19.21 9.67
N LEU A 208 -18.75 19.90 8.71
CA LEU A 208 -17.94 21.07 9.01
C LEU A 208 -18.79 22.28 9.45
N LYS A 209 -19.97 22.44 8.86
CA LYS A 209 -20.94 23.50 9.21
C LYS A 209 -21.45 23.36 10.65
N ASP A 210 -21.64 22.14 11.13
CA ASP A 210 -22.03 21.90 12.53
C ASP A 210 -20.98 22.39 13.54
N LEU A 211 -19.74 22.63 13.10
CA LEU A 211 -18.64 23.16 13.91
C LEU A 211 -18.44 24.67 13.76
N GLU A 212 -19.11 25.30 12.79
CA GLU A 212 -18.85 26.71 12.42
C GLU A 212 -18.94 27.70 13.61
N PRO A 213 -19.96 27.65 14.50
CA PRO A 213 -20.05 28.60 15.60
C PRO A 213 -18.83 28.57 16.52
N ASP A 214 -18.34 27.37 16.86
CA ASP A 214 -17.21 27.17 17.75
C ASP A 214 -15.87 27.45 17.03
N LEU A 215 -15.78 27.11 15.73
CA LEU A 215 -14.61 27.42 14.90
C LEU A 215 -14.35 28.93 14.83
N LYS A 216 -15.40 29.74 14.60
CA LYS A 216 -15.29 31.21 14.58
C LYS A 216 -14.72 31.76 15.89
N LEU A 217 -15.13 31.18 17.03
CA LEU A 217 -14.65 31.58 18.35
C LEU A 217 -13.16 31.25 18.54
N VAL A 218 -12.74 30.02 18.23
CA VAL A 218 -11.35 29.59 18.47
C VAL A 218 -10.36 30.20 17.46
N LEU A 219 -10.81 30.61 16.28
CA LEU A 219 -9.95 31.24 15.26
C LEU A 219 -9.65 32.72 15.55
N ASN A 220 -10.56 33.44 16.22
CA ASN A 220 -10.39 34.88 16.51
C ASN A 220 -9.71 35.19 17.86
N GLN A 221 -9.16 34.16 18.51
CA GLN A 221 -8.67 34.15 19.89
C GLN A 221 -9.80 34.14 20.93
N PRO A 222 -10.06 32.98 21.56
CA PRO A 222 -11.13 32.85 22.54
C PRO A 222 -10.81 33.58 23.86
N GLU A 223 -11.75 33.55 24.80
CA GLU A 223 -11.61 34.09 26.16
C GLU A 223 -10.26 33.72 26.83
N PRO A 224 -9.76 34.53 27.78
CA PRO A 224 -8.50 34.25 28.47
C PRO A 224 -8.39 32.80 28.96
N GLY A 225 -7.29 32.13 28.61
CA GLY A 225 -7.03 30.73 28.99
C GLY A 225 -7.48 29.67 27.98
N LYS A 226 -8.20 30.04 26.91
CA LYS A 226 -8.52 29.14 25.80
C LYS A 226 -7.54 29.35 24.63
N PRO A 227 -7.07 28.28 23.97
CA PRO A 227 -6.07 28.42 22.90
C PRO A 227 -6.72 28.85 21.58
N LYS A 228 -6.10 29.82 20.90
CA LYS A 228 -6.39 30.14 19.49
C LYS A 228 -5.98 28.98 18.58
N LEU A 229 -6.86 28.54 17.68
CA LEU A 229 -6.53 27.56 16.65
C LEU A 229 -5.76 28.23 15.51
N LEU A 230 -4.59 27.71 15.15
CA LEU A 230 -3.75 28.27 14.07
C LEU A 230 -3.83 27.51 12.75
N GLY A 231 -4.22 26.23 12.78
CA GLY A 231 -4.32 25.40 11.59
C GLY A 231 -4.21 23.91 11.88
N ILE A 232 -4.11 23.13 10.81
CA ILE A 232 -4.02 21.66 10.83
C ILE A 232 -2.80 21.24 9.99
N LYS A 233 -1.97 20.38 10.58
CA LYS A 233 -0.87 19.67 9.94
C LYS A 233 -1.21 18.18 9.87
N LEU A 234 -1.22 17.63 8.66
CA LEU A 234 -1.47 16.22 8.40
C LEU A 234 -0.17 15.45 8.17
N TYR A 235 -0.11 14.22 8.69
CA TYR A 235 0.94 13.25 8.45
C TYR A 235 0.29 11.95 7.97
N VAL A 236 0.48 11.60 6.71
CA VAL A 236 -0.28 10.50 6.09
C VAL A 236 0.70 9.39 5.71
N TYR A 237 0.36 8.16 6.08
CA TYR A 237 1.18 6.98 5.82
C TYR A 237 0.33 5.90 5.15
N GLY A 238 0.92 5.19 4.19
CA GLY A 238 0.25 4.05 3.59
C GLY A 238 1.19 2.99 3.04
N PHE A 239 0.75 1.73 3.07
CA PHE A 239 1.44 0.59 2.45
C PHE A 239 0.52 -0.08 1.42
N SER A 240 1.05 -0.50 0.26
CA SER A 240 0.30 -1.28 -0.73
C SER A 240 -0.92 -0.50 -1.25
N ARG A 241 -2.11 -1.10 -1.20
CA ARG A 241 -3.39 -0.42 -1.45
C ARG A 241 -3.73 0.63 -0.42
N GLY A 242 -3.19 0.52 0.80
CA GLY A 242 -3.23 1.60 1.78
C GLY A 242 -2.42 2.82 1.32
N ALA A 243 -1.30 2.64 0.61
CA ALA A 243 -0.57 3.73 -0.02
C ALA A 243 -1.38 4.37 -1.17
N ALA A 244 -2.10 3.55 -1.94
CA ALA A 244 -3.02 4.06 -2.96
C ALA A 244 -4.17 4.85 -2.30
N ALA A 245 -4.75 4.33 -1.20
CA ALA A 245 -5.77 5.02 -0.42
C ALA A 245 -5.24 6.33 0.19
N ALA A 246 -3.98 6.38 0.62
CA ALA A 246 -3.35 7.60 1.11
C ALA A 246 -3.20 8.67 0.00
N ARG A 247 -2.82 8.26 -1.22
CA ARG A 247 -2.76 9.16 -2.40
C ARG A 247 -4.15 9.66 -2.78
N ALA A 248 -5.13 8.75 -2.85
CA ALA A 248 -6.52 9.08 -3.12
C ALA A 248 -7.11 10.00 -2.05
N PHE A 249 -6.83 9.75 -0.77
CA PHE A 249 -7.21 10.61 0.35
C PHE A 249 -6.70 12.05 0.14
N VAL A 250 -5.42 12.23 -0.25
CA VAL A 250 -4.88 13.57 -0.47
C VAL A 250 -5.54 14.25 -1.67
N ASN A 251 -5.77 13.53 -2.78
CA ASN A 251 -6.47 14.08 -3.94
C ASN A 251 -7.92 14.45 -3.62
N TRP A 252 -8.67 13.58 -2.96
CA TRP A 252 -10.05 13.86 -2.55
C TRP A 252 -10.11 14.98 -1.51
N LEU A 253 -9.11 15.10 -0.64
CA LEU A 253 -9.01 16.24 0.28
C LEU A 253 -8.84 17.55 -0.49
N VAL A 254 -8.06 17.56 -1.58
CA VAL A 254 -7.93 18.73 -2.45
C VAL A 254 -9.28 19.12 -3.02
N GLU A 255 -10.09 18.17 -3.49
CA GLU A 255 -11.44 18.43 -4.03
C GLU A 255 -12.40 19.08 -3.00
N LEU A 256 -12.15 18.89 -1.71
CA LEU A 256 -12.91 19.51 -0.62
C LEU A 256 -12.48 20.96 -0.33
N LEU A 257 -11.32 21.40 -0.85
CA LEU A 257 -10.80 22.75 -0.61
C LEU A 257 -11.51 23.81 -1.47
N PRO A 258 -11.58 25.06 -0.99
CA PRO A 258 -12.14 26.17 -1.77
C PRO A 258 -11.29 26.48 -3.01
N GLY A 259 -11.96 26.89 -4.09
CA GLY A 259 -11.31 27.41 -5.30
C GLY A 259 -10.86 26.36 -6.32
N VAL A 260 -10.95 25.06 -6.02
CA VAL A 260 -10.54 23.96 -6.91
C VAL A 260 -11.18 24.03 -8.30
N PHE A 261 -12.47 24.35 -8.36
CA PHE A 261 -13.21 24.42 -9.63
C PHE A 261 -13.05 25.77 -10.35
N ARG A 262 -12.20 26.68 -9.86
CA ARG A 262 -11.94 27.98 -10.52
C ARG A 262 -10.81 27.81 -11.53
N LYS A 263 -11.13 27.98 -12.81
CA LYS A 263 -10.15 27.87 -13.91
C LYS A 263 -8.95 28.80 -13.70
N GLY A 264 -7.76 28.23 -13.63
CA GLY A 264 -6.49 28.97 -13.54
C GLY A 264 -6.10 29.43 -12.13
N ALA A 265 -6.82 29.04 -11.08
CA ALA A 265 -6.47 29.34 -9.69
C ALA A 265 -5.98 28.09 -8.95
N LYS A 266 -4.99 28.25 -8.07
CA LYS A 266 -4.65 27.21 -7.08
C LYS A 266 -5.70 27.21 -5.97
N PRO A 267 -6.06 26.05 -5.39
CA PRO A 267 -6.98 26.02 -4.25
C PRO A 267 -6.39 26.78 -3.06
N ASP A 268 -7.24 27.42 -2.26
CA ASP A 268 -6.76 27.94 -0.97
C ASP A 268 -6.51 26.72 -0.06
N LEU A 269 -5.33 26.64 0.52
CA LEU A 269 -4.91 25.52 1.37
C LEU A 269 -5.50 25.67 2.78
N CYS A 270 -6.83 25.68 2.87
CA CYS A 270 -7.57 25.79 4.12
C CYS A 270 -8.94 25.09 4.05
N LEU A 271 -9.46 24.72 5.22
CA LEU A 271 -10.86 24.36 5.38
C LEU A 271 -11.68 25.62 5.61
N THR A 272 -12.77 25.76 4.86
CA THR A 272 -13.75 26.85 4.99
C THR A 272 -15.07 26.44 4.34
N LEU A 273 -16.13 27.21 4.59
CA LEU A 273 -17.42 27.07 3.90
C LEU A 273 -17.58 28.19 2.86
N GLU A 274 -18.45 27.97 1.88
CA GLU A 274 -18.75 28.99 0.89
C GLU A 274 -19.39 30.22 1.55
N GLY A 275 -18.81 31.41 1.31
CA GLY A 275 -19.25 32.66 1.91
C GLY A 275 -18.82 32.87 3.37
N ALA A 276 -18.06 31.94 3.96
CA ALA A 276 -17.55 32.09 5.32
C ALA A 276 -16.39 33.10 5.42
N ASP A 277 -16.33 33.79 6.55
CA ASP A 277 -15.31 34.78 6.92
C ASP A 277 -14.14 34.18 7.72
N TRP A 278 -14.06 32.85 7.80
CA TRP A 278 -13.05 32.13 8.56
C TRP A 278 -12.31 31.11 7.69
N LYS A 279 -11.06 30.82 8.04
CA LYS A 279 -10.21 29.83 7.36
C LYS A 279 -9.40 29.06 8.39
N VAL A 280 -9.37 27.74 8.29
CA VAL A 280 -8.45 26.88 9.04
C VAL A 280 -7.34 26.44 8.08
N PRO A 281 -6.11 26.98 8.16
CA PRO A 281 -5.01 26.56 7.31
C PRO A 281 -4.76 25.05 7.40
N LEU A 282 -4.42 24.43 6.27
CA LEU A 282 -4.25 22.99 6.14
C LEU A 282 -3.00 22.66 5.32
N SER A 283 -2.20 21.71 5.80
CA SER A 283 -1.06 21.16 5.08
C SER A 283 -0.91 19.66 5.30
N VAL A 284 -0.30 18.96 4.35
CA VAL A 284 0.24 17.62 4.51
C VAL A 284 1.74 17.77 4.69
N GLU A 285 2.21 17.77 5.93
CA GLU A 285 3.63 17.97 6.26
C GLU A 285 4.48 16.78 5.80
N PHE A 286 3.92 15.57 5.88
CA PHE A 286 4.58 14.35 5.44
C PHE A 286 3.61 13.36 4.82
N LEU A 287 3.97 12.82 3.65
CA LEU A 287 3.32 11.69 2.99
C LEU A 287 4.32 10.53 2.86
N GLY A 288 4.15 9.48 3.66
CA GLY A 288 5.00 8.30 3.67
C GLY A 288 4.34 7.11 2.97
N LEU A 289 4.89 6.67 1.85
CA LEU A 289 4.35 5.60 1.03
C LEU A 289 5.30 4.40 1.00
N LEU A 290 4.75 3.19 1.16
CA LEU A 290 5.46 1.93 1.03
C LEU A 290 4.84 1.15 -0.13
N ASP A 291 5.60 0.97 -1.19
CA ASP A 291 5.32 0.14 -2.37
C ASP A 291 3.85 0.19 -2.85
N THR A 292 3.45 1.31 -3.46
CA THR A 292 2.06 1.57 -3.82
C THR A 292 1.57 0.58 -4.88
N VAL A 293 0.39 0.01 -4.66
CA VAL A 293 -0.31 -0.85 -5.61
C VAL A 293 -1.75 -0.37 -5.68
N ALA A 294 -2.17 0.22 -6.80
CA ALA A 294 -3.53 0.72 -7.01
C ALA A 294 -4.40 -0.24 -7.86
N SER A 295 -3.79 -1.27 -8.44
CA SER A 295 -4.48 -2.12 -9.40
C SER A 295 -5.37 -3.19 -8.79
N VAL A 296 -6.43 -3.50 -9.54
CA VAL A 296 -7.23 -4.69 -9.30
C VAL A 296 -6.32 -5.91 -9.48
N GLY A 297 -6.17 -6.71 -8.43
CA GLY A 297 -5.36 -7.93 -8.37
C GLY A 297 -5.89 -9.06 -9.27
N VAL A 298 -6.76 -8.77 -10.23
CA VAL A 298 -7.20 -9.68 -11.29
C VAL A 298 -7.03 -9.05 -12.67
N ALA A 299 -6.71 -7.76 -12.81
CA ALA A 299 -6.60 -7.08 -14.11
C ALA A 299 -5.56 -7.72 -15.06
N HIS A 300 -4.55 -8.42 -14.50
CA HIS A 300 -3.53 -9.15 -15.26
C HIS A 300 -3.69 -10.68 -15.22
N ILE A 301 -4.68 -11.17 -14.46
CA ILE A 301 -5.00 -12.59 -14.25
C ILE A 301 -6.42 -12.94 -14.73
N ALA A 302 -7.20 -11.98 -15.15
CA ALA A 302 -8.39 -12.22 -15.91
C ALA A 302 -8.64 -10.92 -16.67
N PRO A 303 -9.16 -10.99 -17.90
CA PRO A 303 -9.34 -9.80 -18.71
C PRO A 303 -10.38 -8.79 -18.22
N LEU A 304 -10.82 -8.86 -16.97
CA LEU A 304 -12.17 -8.44 -16.57
C LEU A 304 -12.22 -7.13 -15.78
N ALA A 305 -11.12 -6.40 -15.61
CA ALA A 305 -11.12 -5.16 -14.82
C ALA A 305 -10.15 -4.09 -15.34
N GLU A 306 -10.58 -2.83 -15.20
CA GLU A 306 -9.78 -1.61 -15.35
C GLU A 306 -8.49 -1.68 -14.51
N GLY A 307 -7.43 -1.01 -14.99
CA GLY A 307 -6.07 -1.14 -14.46
C GLY A 307 -5.90 -0.65 -13.01
N HIS A 308 -6.66 0.36 -12.59
CA HIS A 308 -6.74 0.81 -11.19
C HIS A 308 -8.12 0.50 -10.59
N MET A 309 -8.22 0.50 -9.26
CA MET A 309 -9.52 0.47 -8.58
C MET A 309 -10.33 1.70 -8.96
N GLY A 310 -11.67 1.59 -9.01
CA GLY A 310 -12.53 2.73 -9.38
C GLY A 310 -12.33 3.99 -8.51
N TRP A 311 -11.89 3.84 -7.25
CA TRP A 311 -11.54 4.95 -6.35
C TRP A 311 -10.09 5.44 -6.49
N ALA A 312 -9.23 4.69 -7.16
CA ALA A 312 -7.83 5.02 -7.44
C ALA A 312 -7.64 5.62 -8.84
N ASP A 313 -8.60 5.43 -9.75
CA ASP A 313 -8.63 6.05 -11.09
C ASP A 313 -8.45 7.57 -11.00
N ASN A 314 -7.46 8.12 -11.72
CA ASN A 314 -7.07 9.54 -11.69
C ASN A 314 -6.69 10.09 -10.28
N ALA A 315 -6.57 9.24 -9.26
CA ALA A 315 -6.31 9.65 -7.89
C ALA A 315 -4.89 9.27 -7.41
N MET A 316 -4.08 8.66 -8.29
CA MET A 316 -2.71 8.28 -7.98
C MET A 316 -1.71 9.41 -8.19
N GLU A 317 -1.88 10.30 -9.17
CA GLU A 317 -0.94 11.41 -9.35
C GLU A 317 -1.00 12.40 -8.19
N LEU A 318 0.14 12.77 -7.61
CA LEU A 318 0.18 13.67 -6.44
C LEU A 318 -0.02 15.15 -6.85
N PRO A 319 -0.87 15.91 -6.13
CA PRO A 319 -1.25 17.26 -6.52
C PRO A 319 -0.11 18.27 -6.39
N ASP A 320 0.01 19.20 -7.35
CA ASP A 320 1.02 20.28 -7.35
C ASP A 320 0.49 21.66 -6.92
N ASN A 321 -0.22 21.68 -5.80
CA ASN A 321 -0.87 22.90 -5.28
C ASN A 321 -0.19 23.47 -4.02
N GLY A 322 0.86 22.83 -3.52
CA GLY A 322 1.57 23.21 -2.30
C GLY A 322 0.98 22.66 -1.00
N LEU A 323 -0.06 21.80 -1.07
CA LEU A 323 -0.62 21.11 0.09
C LEU A 323 0.41 20.18 0.74
N ILE A 324 1.10 19.36 -0.06
CA ILE A 324 2.14 18.43 0.39
C ILE A 324 3.47 19.15 0.53
N LYS A 325 4.13 19.00 1.68
CA LYS A 325 5.44 19.60 1.98
C LYS A 325 6.60 18.62 1.76
N SER A 326 6.38 17.34 2.05
CA SER A 326 7.36 16.28 1.83
C SER A 326 6.67 14.96 1.53
N CYS A 327 7.15 14.23 0.52
CA CYS A 327 6.70 12.88 0.19
C CYS A 327 7.90 11.94 0.03
N VAL A 328 7.82 10.77 0.66
CA VAL A 328 8.81 9.69 0.56
C VAL A 328 8.10 8.42 0.16
N HIS A 329 8.51 7.83 -0.95
CA HIS A 329 7.98 6.56 -1.44
C HIS A 329 9.09 5.52 -1.51
N LEU A 330 9.02 4.47 -0.67
CA LEU A 330 9.97 3.35 -0.71
C LEU A 330 9.36 2.22 -1.54
N VAL A 331 10.04 1.75 -2.59
CA VAL A 331 9.51 0.75 -3.54
C VAL A 331 10.33 -0.54 -3.53
N SER A 332 9.66 -1.67 -3.73
CA SER A 332 10.29 -2.99 -3.83
C SER A 332 10.96 -3.17 -5.19
N ALA A 333 12.24 -3.56 -5.16
CA ALA A 333 13.01 -3.85 -6.36
C ALA A 333 12.78 -5.25 -6.94
N HIS A 334 12.28 -6.21 -6.13
CA HIS A 334 12.23 -7.62 -6.53
C HIS A 334 10.83 -8.21 -6.68
N GLU A 335 9.78 -7.46 -6.35
CA GLU A 335 8.39 -7.87 -6.58
C GLU A 335 8.13 -8.08 -8.08
N GLN A 336 7.50 -9.21 -8.45
CA GLN A 336 7.25 -9.60 -9.85
C GLN A 336 5.85 -10.15 -10.07
N ARG A 337 4.99 -10.19 -9.05
CA ARG A 337 3.62 -10.66 -9.20
C ARG A 337 2.84 -9.73 -10.12
N LEU A 338 2.07 -10.33 -11.02
CA LEU A 338 1.22 -9.60 -11.96
C LEU A 338 0.13 -8.80 -11.24
N CYS A 339 -0.34 -9.29 -10.08
CA CYS A 339 -1.32 -8.62 -9.25
C CYS A 339 -0.79 -7.46 -8.41
N PHE A 340 0.52 -7.21 -8.42
CA PHE A 340 1.18 -6.18 -7.61
C PHE A 340 2.01 -5.22 -8.48
N PRO A 341 1.45 -4.61 -9.54
CA PRO A 341 2.15 -3.58 -10.27
C PRO A 341 2.44 -2.39 -9.36
N LEU A 342 3.56 -1.72 -9.62
CA LEU A 342 3.96 -0.54 -8.88
C LEU A 342 3.25 0.69 -9.44
N ASP A 343 2.64 1.50 -8.58
CA ASP A 343 2.26 2.86 -8.91
C ASP A 343 3.36 3.83 -8.52
N SER A 344 4.18 4.27 -9.48
CA SER A 344 5.22 5.26 -9.22
C SER A 344 4.62 6.61 -8.85
N ILE A 345 5.34 7.40 -8.06
CA ILE A 345 5.04 8.82 -7.83
C ILE A 345 5.64 9.74 -8.90
N CYS A 346 6.40 9.19 -9.86
CA CYS A 346 6.76 9.90 -11.08
C CYS A 346 5.51 10.13 -11.93
N ARG A 347 5.32 11.37 -12.39
CA ARG A 347 4.15 11.78 -13.15
C ARG A 347 4.19 11.27 -14.59
N HIS A 348 3.06 11.41 -15.27
CA HIS A 348 2.94 11.07 -16.70
C HIS A 348 3.92 11.86 -17.58
N ASP A 349 4.33 13.06 -17.18
CA ASP A 349 5.32 13.87 -17.89
C ASP A 349 6.78 13.40 -17.68
N GLY A 350 7.00 12.34 -16.89
CA GLY A 350 8.33 11.82 -16.58
C GLY A 350 9.03 12.51 -15.43
N THR A 351 8.41 13.47 -14.74
CA THR A 351 9.05 14.20 -13.64
C THR A 351 8.52 13.78 -12.27
N TYR A 352 9.37 13.94 -11.24
CA TYR A 352 8.94 13.84 -9.86
C TYR A 352 8.50 15.22 -9.34
N PRO A 353 7.41 15.31 -8.53
CA PRO A 353 7.10 16.53 -7.80
C PRO A 353 8.29 16.99 -6.96
N SER A 354 8.54 18.30 -6.89
CA SER A 354 9.74 18.85 -6.19
C SER A 354 9.83 18.48 -4.69
N TYR A 355 8.69 18.20 -4.06
CA TYR A 355 8.60 17.77 -2.66
C TYR A 355 8.72 16.25 -2.47
N ALA A 356 8.80 15.46 -3.55
CA ALA A 356 8.67 14.01 -3.52
C ALA A 356 9.96 13.28 -3.93
N LYS A 357 10.26 12.16 -3.27
CA LYS A 357 11.40 11.28 -3.59
C LYS A 357 10.96 9.82 -3.57
N GLU A 358 11.39 9.06 -4.58
CA GLU A 358 11.11 7.63 -4.74
C GLU A 358 12.40 6.82 -4.66
N MET A 359 12.47 5.86 -3.74
CA MET A 359 13.69 5.10 -3.46
C MET A 359 13.49 3.61 -3.68
N VAL A 360 14.41 2.97 -4.40
CA VAL A 360 14.40 1.53 -4.70
C VAL A 360 15.10 0.74 -3.59
N TYR A 361 14.37 -0.18 -2.95
CA TYR A 361 14.86 -1.03 -1.85
C TYR A 361 14.86 -2.52 -2.21
N PRO A 362 15.76 -3.33 -1.61
CA PRO A 362 15.75 -4.77 -1.81
C PRO A 362 14.54 -5.43 -1.14
N GLY A 363 14.29 -6.70 -1.48
CA GLY A 363 13.09 -7.42 -1.04
C GLY A 363 11.86 -7.30 -1.94
N MET A 364 10.85 -8.09 -1.61
CA MET A 364 9.50 -8.13 -2.19
C MET A 364 8.58 -7.08 -1.55
N HIS A 365 7.29 -7.09 -1.92
CA HIS A 365 6.29 -6.14 -1.42
C HIS A 365 6.26 -5.96 0.12
N SER A 366 6.09 -7.04 0.87
CA SER A 366 6.02 -7.00 2.34
C SER A 366 7.40 -6.99 3.02
N ASP A 367 8.49 -7.18 2.27
CA ASP A 367 9.84 -6.86 2.76
C ASP A 367 10.05 -5.34 2.89
N ILE A 368 9.20 -4.52 2.24
CA ILE A 368 9.19 -3.06 2.39
C ILE A 368 8.11 -2.63 3.39
N GLY A 369 6.88 -3.13 3.19
CA GLY A 369 5.73 -2.75 4.01
C GLY A 369 5.67 -3.37 5.41
N GLY A 370 6.42 -4.44 5.65
CA GLY A 370 6.23 -5.32 6.79
C GLY A 370 5.04 -6.28 6.61
N GLY A 371 4.79 -7.10 7.62
CA GLY A 371 3.70 -8.10 7.63
C GLY A 371 4.16 -9.56 7.53
N TYR A 372 5.45 -9.80 7.24
CA TYR A 372 6.07 -11.11 7.42
C TYR A 372 6.54 -11.29 8.88
N PRO A 373 6.19 -12.40 9.55
CA PRO A 373 6.78 -12.72 10.85
C PRO A 373 8.18 -13.36 10.70
N PRO A 374 9.01 -13.31 11.76
CA PRO A 374 10.23 -14.10 11.84
C PRO A 374 9.97 -15.59 11.57
N GLY A 375 10.79 -16.19 10.69
CA GLY A 375 10.69 -17.59 10.29
C GLY A 375 9.76 -17.88 9.12
N ASP A 376 8.99 -16.91 8.62
CA ASP A 376 8.18 -17.13 7.42
C ASP A 376 9.07 -17.43 6.21
N GLN A 377 8.72 -18.45 5.44
CA GLN A 377 9.58 -19.01 4.36
C GLN A 377 11.03 -19.34 4.80
N GLY A 378 11.26 -19.55 6.10
CA GLY A 378 12.59 -19.72 6.70
C GLY A 378 13.47 -18.47 6.64
N LYS A 379 12.88 -17.28 6.50
CA LYS A 379 13.55 -15.98 6.50
C LYS A 379 13.53 -15.38 7.90
N ALA A 380 14.55 -14.59 8.23
CA ALA A 380 14.69 -13.89 9.51
C ALA A 380 14.44 -14.81 10.74
N VAL A 381 14.95 -16.05 10.69
CA VAL A 381 14.73 -17.04 11.76
C VAL A 381 15.39 -16.55 13.05
N ALA A 382 14.59 -15.96 13.93
CA ALA A 382 15.01 -15.39 15.21
C ALA A 382 13.82 -15.30 16.18
N ASN A 383 14.10 -14.95 17.44
CA ASN A 383 13.07 -14.71 18.46
C ASN A 383 12.54 -13.26 18.46
N ASN A 384 12.99 -12.42 17.52
CA ASN A 384 12.61 -11.03 17.38
C ASN A 384 12.62 -10.60 15.91
N ASP A 385 12.17 -9.36 15.67
CA ASP A 385 12.00 -8.80 14.33
C ASP A 385 13.27 -8.20 13.74
N GLY A 386 14.38 -8.15 14.49
CA GLY A 386 15.58 -7.42 14.09
C GLY A 386 16.27 -7.94 12.83
N TYR A 387 15.93 -9.15 12.39
CA TYR A 387 16.44 -9.76 11.16
C TYR A 387 15.49 -9.60 9.96
N LEU A 388 14.29 -9.03 10.15
CA LEU A 388 13.37 -8.76 9.04
C LEU A 388 13.89 -7.62 8.18
N LEU A 389 13.84 -7.80 6.85
CA LEU A 389 14.28 -6.77 5.90
C LEU A 389 13.46 -5.47 6.02
N SER A 390 12.19 -5.59 6.39
CA SER A 390 11.27 -4.46 6.58
C SER A 390 11.70 -3.48 7.67
N GLN A 391 12.60 -3.88 8.58
CA GLN A 391 13.15 -2.99 9.60
C GLN A 391 13.98 -1.85 9.00
N ILE A 392 14.65 -2.09 7.85
CA ILE A 392 15.37 -1.04 7.13
C ILE A 392 14.39 0.05 6.68
N ALA A 393 13.35 -0.35 5.93
CA ALA A 393 12.33 0.56 5.43
C ALA A 393 11.59 1.29 6.57
N LEU A 394 11.33 0.60 7.69
CA LEU A 394 10.74 1.18 8.90
C LEU A 394 11.59 2.32 9.46
N HIS A 395 12.90 2.10 9.59
CA HIS A 395 13.83 3.11 10.12
C HIS A 395 13.95 4.30 9.18
N ASP A 396 14.05 4.04 7.88
CA ASP A 396 14.21 5.08 6.85
C ASP A 396 12.97 5.98 6.76
N ILE A 397 11.76 5.40 6.73
CA ILE A 397 10.52 6.19 6.70
C ILE A 397 10.26 6.90 8.03
N HIS A 398 10.60 6.29 9.17
CA HIS A 398 10.52 6.91 10.49
C HIS A 398 11.42 8.15 10.55
N ALA A 399 12.69 8.01 10.14
CA ALA A 399 13.64 9.11 10.10
C ALA A 399 13.16 10.27 9.21
N ALA A 400 12.68 9.96 8.00
CA ALA A 400 12.12 10.96 7.09
C ALA A 400 10.93 11.71 7.71
N ALA A 401 9.99 10.98 8.32
CA ALA A 401 8.83 11.55 8.99
C ALA A 401 9.23 12.42 10.19
N PHE A 402 10.16 11.94 11.01
CA PHE A 402 10.66 12.66 12.18
C PHE A 402 11.29 14.01 11.78
N PHE A 403 12.07 14.02 10.70
CA PHE A 403 12.69 15.25 10.17
C PHE A 403 11.70 16.20 9.51
N ALA A 404 10.54 15.72 9.08
CA ALA A 404 9.41 16.52 8.62
C ALA A 404 8.48 16.99 9.75
N GLY A 405 8.85 16.74 11.01
CA GLY A 405 8.12 17.22 12.18
C GLY A 405 6.95 16.33 12.59
N ALA A 406 6.93 15.05 12.16
CA ALA A 406 5.92 14.10 12.60
C ALA A 406 5.92 13.94 14.13
N PRO A 407 4.73 13.80 14.76
CA PRO A 407 4.60 13.67 16.21
C PRO A 407 4.91 12.24 16.67
N LEU A 408 6.14 11.79 16.46
CA LEU A 408 6.60 10.45 16.82
C LEU A 408 7.10 10.42 18.27
N LYS A 409 6.78 9.34 18.97
CA LYS A 409 7.31 8.99 20.29
C LYS A 409 8.79 8.63 20.14
N VAL A 410 9.56 8.88 21.19
CA VAL A 410 11.02 8.68 21.22
C VAL A 410 11.43 7.82 22.41
N LEU A 411 12.68 7.36 22.42
CA LEU A 411 13.21 6.63 23.56
C LEU A 411 13.28 7.53 24.79
N LYS A 412 13.08 6.97 25.99
CA LYS A 412 13.03 7.75 27.23
C LYS A 412 14.27 8.62 27.45
N ASP A 413 15.44 8.06 27.18
CA ASP A 413 16.73 8.70 27.46
C ASP A 413 17.09 9.78 26.45
N THR A 414 16.31 9.91 25.37
CA THR A 414 16.54 10.88 24.30
C THR A 414 15.66 12.13 24.47
N LEU A 415 14.80 12.18 25.49
CA LEU A 415 13.99 13.36 25.78
C LEU A 415 14.83 14.48 26.44
N PRO A 416 14.71 15.73 25.98
CA PRO A 416 15.19 16.90 26.70
C PRO A 416 14.68 16.96 28.14
N ASP A 417 15.50 17.48 29.07
CA ASP A 417 15.18 17.48 30.50
C ASP A 417 13.85 18.18 30.84
N ASP A 418 13.52 19.25 30.12
CA ASP A 418 12.28 20.01 30.27
C ASP A 418 11.03 19.25 29.79
N LEU A 419 11.22 18.26 28.90
CA LEU A 419 10.16 17.41 28.34
C LEU A 419 10.02 16.06 29.05
N LYS A 420 10.89 15.71 30.00
CA LYS A 420 10.81 14.41 30.72
C LYS A 420 9.51 14.19 31.49
N LYS A 421 8.80 15.27 31.84
CA LYS A 421 7.46 15.22 32.46
C LYS A 421 6.36 14.78 31.48
N ASP A 422 6.59 14.94 30.18
CA ASP A 422 5.66 14.60 29.11
C ASP A 422 5.83 13.12 28.73
N THR A 423 5.48 12.22 29.65
CA THR A 423 5.69 10.77 29.48
C THR A 423 4.97 10.19 28.26
N TRP A 424 3.93 10.86 27.76
CA TRP A 424 3.23 10.53 26.51
C TRP A 424 4.12 10.67 25.26
N ARG A 425 5.28 11.34 25.35
CA ARG A 425 6.29 11.37 24.28
C ARG A 425 7.19 10.14 24.27
N ILE A 426 7.17 9.32 25.31
CA ILE A 426 8.03 8.14 25.45
C ILE A 426 7.40 6.96 24.69
N MET A 427 8.21 6.30 23.88
CA MET A 427 7.84 5.05 23.22
C MET A 427 7.77 3.91 24.24
N PRO A 428 6.70 3.10 24.26
CA PRO A 428 6.64 1.90 25.10
C PRO A 428 7.83 0.97 24.83
N VAL A 429 8.35 0.32 25.88
CA VAL A 429 9.56 -0.52 25.78
C VAL A 429 9.34 -1.69 24.81
N GLU A 430 8.18 -2.34 24.90
CA GLU A 430 7.79 -3.44 24.03
C GLU A 430 7.76 -3.02 22.56
N LEU A 431 7.31 -1.78 22.29
CA LEU A 431 7.32 -1.23 20.95
C LEU A 431 8.74 -0.85 20.51
N SER A 432 9.61 -0.37 21.40
CA SER A 432 10.99 -0.05 21.03
C SER A 432 11.76 -1.27 20.52
N HIS A 433 11.47 -2.47 21.05
CA HIS A 433 12.03 -3.72 20.55
C HIS A 433 11.53 -4.10 19.14
N GLU A 434 10.36 -3.61 18.73
CA GLU A 434 9.87 -3.74 17.36
C GLU A 434 10.63 -2.82 16.37
N PHE A 435 11.53 -1.96 16.86
CA PHE A 435 12.48 -1.19 16.04
C PHE A 435 13.92 -1.70 16.23
N ASP A 436 14.12 -2.87 16.82
CA ASP A 436 15.45 -3.49 16.86
C ASP A 436 15.87 -3.85 15.42
N ILE A 437 17.18 -3.78 15.17
CA ILE A 437 17.77 -4.18 13.89
C ILE A 437 19.11 -4.87 14.14
N ALA A 438 19.31 -6.03 13.51
CA ALA A 438 20.49 -6.85 13.71
C ALA A 438 21.71 -6.31 12.92
N PRO A 439 22.93 -6.37 13.48
CA PRO A 439 24.15 -5.97 12.77
C PRO A 439 24.35 -6.70 11.43
N ASP A 440 24.07 -8.01 11.41
CA ASP A 440 24.15 -8.83 10.19
C ASP A 440 23.19 -8.33 9.11
N MET A 441 21.98 -7.90 9.49
CA MET A 441 21.01 -7.31 8.57
C MET A 441 21.58 -6.02 7.96
N ILE A 442 22.13 -5.13 8.79
CA ILE A 442 22.75 -3.87 8.33
C ILE A 442 23.90 -4.15 7.37
N GLN A 443 24.77 -5.10 7.72
CA GLN A 443 25.92 -5.48 6.90
C GLN A 443 25.48 -6.00 5.52
N ARG A 444 24.48 -6.90 5.49
CA ARG A 444 23.93 -7.48 4.26
C ARG A 444 23.24 -6.43 3.38
N PHE A 445 22.47 -5.53 3.97
CA PHE A 445 21.84 -4.41 3.25
C PHE A 445 22.88 -3.47 2.64
N ASN A 446 23.89 -3.08 3.42
CA ASN A 446 24.95 -2.20 2.91
C ASN A 446 25.80 -2.89 1.83
N ALA A 447 26.07 -4.19 1.96
CA ALA A 447 26.73 -4.98 0.90
C ALA A 447 25.90 -5.04 -0.40
N TRP A 448 24.57 -5.09 -0.30
CA TRP A 448 23.69 -4.97 -1.47
C TRP A 448 23.85 -3.60 -2.14
N ARG A 449 23.86 -2.50 -1.38
CA ARG A 449 24.11 -1.16 -1.94
C ARG A 449 25.46 -1.07 -2.66
N GLU A 450 26.51 -1.61 -2.05
CA GLU A 450 27.86 -1.60 -2.64
C GLU A 450 27.92 -2.40 -3.95
N LEU A 451 27.41 -3.64 -3.92
CA LEU A 451 27.55 -4.56 -5.04
C LEU A 451 26.60 -4.25 -6.19
N THR A 452 25.34 -3.98 -5.88
CA THR A 452 24.26 -3.93 -6.88
C THR A 452 23.98 -2.51 -7.35
N LEU A 453 24.20 -1.50 -6.49
CA LEU A 453 23.94 -0.09 -6.81
C LEU A 453 25.23 0.71 -7.06
N ASN A 454 26.40 0.09 -6.88
CA ASN A 454 27.71 0.75 -6.97
C ASN A 454 27.83 1.95 -6.02
N LEU A 455 27.27 1.83 -4.81
CA LEU A 455 27.32 2.84 -3.77
C LEU A 455 28.24 2.37 -2.62
N PRO A 456 29.54 2.75 -2.63
CA PRO A 456 30.47 2.33 -1.59
C PRO A 456 30.01 2.80 -0.20
N SER A 457 30.17 1.96 0.82
CA SER A 457 30.01 2.40 2.21
C SER A 457 31.27 3.13 2.68
N SER A 458 31.08 4.18 3.48
CA SER A 458 32.18 4.79 4.21
C SER A 458 32.66 3.87 5.32
N SER A 459 33.97 3.80 5.53
CA SER A 459 34.57 3.17 6.71
C SER A 459 34.45 4.03 7.96
N GLU A 460 34.07 5.31 7.83
CA GLU A 460 33.84 6.20 8.96
C GLU A 460 32.50 5.90 9.63
N ASN A 461 32.49 5.93 10.96
CA ASN A 461 31.25 5.80 11.71
C ASN A 461 30.35 7.00 11.43
N ILE A 462 29.11 6.72 11.01
CA ILE A 462 28.08 7.75 10.85
C ILE A 462 27.76 8.30 12.25
N SER A 463 27.92 9.61 12.44
CA SER A 463 27.56 10.26 13.70
C SER A 463 26.08 10.07 14.01
N ASP A 464 25.71 10.06 15.28
CA ASP A 464 24.30 9.84 15.70
C ASP A 464 23.33 10.87 15.07
N GLU A 465 23.80 12.11 14.90
CA GLU A 465 23.02 13.16 14.23
C GLU A 465 22.77 12.82 12.75
N ASN A 466 23.79 12.34 12.04
CA ASN A 466 23.67 11.95 10.64
C ASN A 466 22.94 10.60 10.48
N ALA A 467 23.01 9.71 11.48
CA ALA A 467 22.32 8.43 11.48
C ALA A 467 20.79 8.63 11.49
N ALA A 468 20.31 9.59 12.29
CA ALA A 468 18.90 9.93 12.35
C ALA A 468 18.39 10.65 11.09
N ARG A 469 19.27 11.26 10.28
CA ARG A 469 18.90 11.94 9.03
C ARG A 469 18.69 10.92 7.91
N TYR A 470 17.62 11.10 7.14
CA TYR A 470 17.36 10.33 5.93
C TYR A 470 17.61 11.18 4.68
N GLU A 471 18.80 11.02 4.09
CA GLU A 471 19.23 11.74 2.90
C GLU A 471 19.53 10.74 1.76
N PRO A 472 18.53 10.41 0.91
CA PRO A 472 18.71 9.44 -0.16
C PRO A 472 19.57 10.01 -1.30
N VAL A 473 20.27 9.12 -2.00
CA VAL A 473 21.22 9.46 -3.07
C VAL A 473 20.52 9.44 -4.41
N ARG A 474 20.75 10.43 -5.27
CA ARG A 474 20.23 10.42 -6.64
C ARG A 474 20.89 9.30 -7.44
N ALA A 475 20.11 8.40 -8.03
CA ALA A 475 20.62 7.33 -8.87
C ALA A 475 21.09 7.87 -10.22
N SER A 476 21.94 7.10 -10.92
CA SER A 476 22.34 7.39 -12.30
C SER A 476 21.35 6.86 -13.35
N VAL A 477 20.27 6.21 -12.91
CA VAL A 477 19.26 5.57 -13.74
C VAL A 477 17.86 5.93 -13.27
N ASN A 478 16.85 5.74 -14.11
CA ASN A 478 15.44 5.90 -13.75
C ASN A 478 14.89 4.64 -13.07
N VAL A 479 13.64 4.73 -12.58
CA VAL A 479 13.00 3.64 -11.83
C VAL A 479 12.84 2.36 -12.66
N ILE A 480 12.57 2.46 -13.96
CA ILE A 480 12.43 1.28 -14.83
C ILE A 480 13.75 0.51 -14.87
N THR A 481 14.83 1.18 -15.26
CA THR A 481 16.17 0.55 -15.36
C THR A 481 16.67 0.08 -14.00
N ALA A 482 16.41 0.81 -12.91
CA ALA A 482 16.77 0.39 -11.57
C ALA A 482 16.11 -0.94 -11.18
N LEU A 483 14.81 -1.09 -11.46
CA LEU A 483 14.07 -2.32 -11.14
C LEU A 483 14.51 -3.48 -12.05
N GLU A 484 14.68 -3.26 -13.35
CA GLU A 484 15.19 -4.27 -14.28
C GLU A 484 16.55 -4.84 -13.83
N ASP A 485 17.48 -3.96 -13.41
CA ASP A 485 18.80 -4.36 -12.93
C ASP A 485 18.72 -5.26 -11.68
N GLN A 486 17.83 -4.92 -10.74
CA GLN A 486 17.68 -5.71 -9.52
C GLN A 486 17.00 -7.07 -9.78
N ILE A 487 16.10 -7.16 -10.77
CA ILE A 487 15.55 -8.45 -11.22
C ILE A 487 16.66 -9.38 -11.74
N ALA A 488 17.66 -8.84 -12.45
CA ALA A 488 18.79 -9.66 -12.91
C ALA A 488 19.64 -10.19 -11.73
N TRP A 489 19.81 -9.43 -10.64
CA TRP A 489 20.52 -9.89 -9.44
C TRP A 489 19.80 -11.01 -8.70
N ILE A 490 18.50 -10.87 -8.41
CA ILE A 490 17.74 -11.94 -7.75
C ILE A 490 17.57 -13.16 -8.66
N THR A 491 17.49 -12.97 -9.98
CA THR A 491 17.48 -14.08 -10.94
C THR A 491 18.81 -14.83 -10.91
N ALA A 492 19.95 -14.15 -10.80
CA ALA A 492 21.25 -14.80 -10.63
C ALA A 492 21.30 -15.64 -9.34
N TRP A 493 20.71 -15.14 -8.24
CA TRP A 493 20.52 -15.92 -7.02
C TRP A 493 19.65 -17.16 -7.24
N ARG A 494 18.49 -17.01 -7.91
CA ARG A 494 17.60 -18.12 -8.25
C ARG A 494 18.26 -19.16 -9.16
N ILE A 495 19.15 -18.76 -10.08
CA ILE A 495 19.93 -19.72 -10.87
C ILE A 495 20.81 -20.59 -9.95
N GLY A 496 21.57 -19.95 -9.05
CA GLY A 496 22.47 -20.65 -8.14
C GLY A 496 21.76 -21.47 -7.05
N ARG A 497 20.54 -21.10 -6.65
CA ARG A 497 19.75 -21.81 -5.63
C ARG A 497 18.68 -22.73 -6.22
N TYR A 498 17.75 -22.20 -6.99
CA TYR A 498 16.58 -22.91 -7.52
C TYR A 498 16.93 -23.79 -8.72
N ALA A 499 17.51 -23.21 -9.78
CA ALA A 499 17.79 -23.96 -11.01
C ALA A 499 18.82 -25.07 -10.80
N SER A 500 19.82 -24.84 -9.93
CA SER A 500 20.81 -25.84 -9.54
C SER A 500 20.26 -26.95 -8.63
N GLY A 501 19.13 -26.72 -7.96
CA GLY A 501 18.59 -27.60 -6.92
C GLY A 501 19.28 -27.48 -5.54
N ASN A 502 20.29 -26.62 -5.41
CA ASN A 502 21.05 -26.46 -4.15
C ASN A 502 20.24 -25.82 -3.02
N TYR A 503 19.09 -25.20 -3.32
CA TYR A 503 18.16 -24.66 -2.31
C TYR A 503 17.78 -25.72 -1.25
N THR A 504 17.68 -27.00 -1.65
CA THR A 504 17.32 -28.11 -0.75
C THR A 504 18.28 -28.32 0.42
N LYS A 505 19.52 -27.83 0.30
CA LYS A 505 20.56 -27.92 1.34
C LYS A 505 20.66 -26.66 2.20
N GLN A 506 19.92 -25.61 1.87
CA GLN A 506 20.02 -24.32 2.55
C GLN A 506 19.09 -24.26 3.75
N ARG A 507 19.50 -23.46 4.76
CA ARG A 507 18.72 -23.27 5.99
C ARG A 507 17.34 -22.70 5.72
N PHE A 508 17.21 -21.67 4.89
CA PHE A 508 15.89 -21.08 4.61
C PHE A 508 14.86 -22.12 4.11
N TYR A 509 15.27 -23.08 3.27
CA TYR A 509 14.36 -24.10 2.77
C TYR A 509 14.02 -25.16 3.83
N ILE A 510 15.01 -25.58 4.61
CA ILE A 510 14.82 -26.55 5.71
C ILE A 510 13.92 -25.95 6.78
N ASP A 511 14.17 -24.68 7.14
CA ASP A 511 13.49 -23.97 8.21
C ASP A 511 12.09 -23.50 7.80
N ALA A 512 11.79 -23.41 6.50
CA ALA A 512 10.43 -23.16 6.00
C ALA A 512 9.42 -24.27 6.36
N ALA A 513 9.86 -25.44 6.81
CA ALA A 513 8.99 -26.50 7.35
C ALA A 513 8.98 -26.55 8.88
N ALA A 514 9.87 -25.81 9.56
CA ALA A 514 9.98 -25.83 11.01
C ALA A 514 8.70 -25.27 11.67
N ASN A 515 8.50 -25.61 12.95
CA ASN A 515 7.41 -25.07 13.79
C ASN A 515 6.00 -25.23 13.19
N GLY A 516 5.79 -26.23 12.33
CA GLY A 516 4.49 -26.48 11.70
C GLY A 516 4.17 -25.55 10.53
N MET A 517 5.14 -24.80 10.00
CA MET A 517 4.98 -23.89 8.86
C MET A 517 4.71 -24.62 7.52
N ASP A 518 4.84 -25.96 7.48
CA ASP A 518 4.47 -26.80 6.34
C ASP A 518 3.47 -27.92 6.73
N LYS A 519 2.79 -27.81 7.86
CA LYS A 519 1.92 -28.89 8.40
C LYS A 519 0.72 -29.21 7.50
N ASP A 520 0.24 -28.24 6.72
CA ASP A 520 -0.93 -28.40 5.86
C ASP A 520 -0.55 -29.00 4.48
N SER A 521 0.70 -29.43 4.30
CA SER A 521 1.12 -30.26 3.17
C SER A 521 0.47 -31.64 3.20
N ASP A 522 0.11 -32.13 4.40
CA ASP A 522 -0.74 -33.31 4.57
C ASP A 522 -2.22 -32.95 4.33
N PRO A 523 -2.89 -33.56 3.32
CA PRO A 523 -4.26 -33.21 2.97
C PRO A 523 -5.27 -33.40 4.11
N LYS A 524 -5.05 -34.37 5.01
CA LYS A 524 -5.93 -34.61 6.16
C LYS A 524 -5.80 -33.49 7.20
N THR A 525 -4.57 -33.05 7.47
CA THR A 525 -4.29 -31.93 8.36
C THR A 525 -4.87 -30.64 7.79
N ARG A 526 -4.67 -30.38 6.49
CA ARG A 526 -5.24 -29.23 5.77
C ARG A 526 -6.75 -29.14 5.90
N GLU A 527 -7.45 -30.26 5.66
CA GLU A 527 -8.91 -30.32 5.76
C GLU A 527 -9.39 -30.04 7.19
N LYS A 528 -8.72 -30.60 8.21
CA LYS A 528 -9.03 -30.32 9.63
C LYS A 528 -8.80 -28.85 9.98
N SER A 529 -7.69 -28.27 9.54
CA SER A 529 -7.36 -26.85 9.76
C SER A 529 -8.43 -25.95 9.14
N LYS A 530 -8.87 -26.26 7.91
CA LYS A 530 -9.95 -25.55 7.21
C LYS A 530 -11.29 -25.66 7.96
N GLN A 531 -11.70 -26.87 8.35
CA GLN A 531 -12.93 -27.09 9.12
C GLN A 531 -12.92 -26.34 10.46
N ALA A 532 -11.77 -26.30 11.15
CA ALA A 532 -11.63 -25.56 12.40
C ALA A 532 -11.82 -24.04 12.20
N ARG A 533 -11.31 -23.49 11.09
CA ARG A 533 -11.54 -22.09 10.70
C ARG A 533 -13.01 -21.86 10.36
N ASP A 534 -13.62 -22.70 9.54
CA ASP A 534 -15.00 -22.53 9.07
C ASP A 534 -16.00 -22.61 10.24
N LYS A 535 -15.73 -23.45 11.24
CA LYS A 535 -16.51 -23.48 12.48
C LYS A 535 -16.46 -22.13 13.22
N LYS A 536 -15.30 -21.49 13.33
CA LYS A 536 -15.17 -20.15 13.94
C LYS A 536 -15.97 -19.09 13.16
N GLN A 537 -15.97 -19.17 11.83
CA GLN A 537 -16.76 -18.29 10.98
C GLN A 537 -18.27 -18.46 11.25
N GLN A 538 -18.75 -19.70 11.32
CA GLN A 538 -20.15 -20.02 11.64
C GLN A 538 -20.58 -19.50 13.01
N GLU A 539 -19.70 -19.62 14.02
CA GLU A 539 -19.94 -19.09 15.36
C GLU A 539 -20.12 -17.56 15.33
N VAL A 540 -19.25 -16.84 14.62
CA VAL A 540 -19.34 -15.38 14.44
C VAL A 540 -20.63 -14.99 13.70
N GLU A 541 -20.99 -15.69 12.63
CA GLU A 541 -22.22 -15.44 11.87
C GLU A 541 -23.48 -15.65 12.71
N LYS A 542 -23.49 -16.69 13.55
CA LYS A 542 -24.58 -16.93 14.50
C LYS A 542 -24.72 -15.76 15.49
N THR A 543 -23.61 -15.29 16.06
CA THR A 543 -23.63 -14.12 16.96
C THR A 543 -24.15 -12.86 16.26
N ARG A 544 -23.72 -12.60 15.02
CA ARG A 544 -24.22 -11.45 14.24
C ARG A 544 -25.73 -11.52 14.01
N TRP A 545 -26.22 -12.70 13.63
CA TRP A 545 -27.66 -12.90 13.42
C TRP A 545 -28.47 -12.69 14.71
N GLU A 546 -27.96 -13.11 15.86
CA GLU A 546 -28.58 -12.84 17.17
C GLU A 546 -28.61 -11.34 17.49
N MET A 547 -27.50 -10.62 17.26
CA MET A 547 -27.43 -9.16 17.47
C MET A 547 -28.41 -8.39 16.58
N GLN A 548 -28.55 -8.80 15.32
CA GLN A 548 -29.44 -8.16 14.34
C GLN A 548 -30.92 -8.25 14.73
N LYS A 549 -31.34 -9.32 15.41
CA LYS A 549 -32.74 -9.47 15.86
C LYS A 549 -33.13 -8.45 16.93
N SER A 550 -32.16 -8.07 17.77
CA SER A 550 -32.35 -7.13 18.88
C SER A 550 -32.10 -5.68 18.52
N SER A 551 -31.64 -5.39 17.29
CA SER A 551 -31.21 -4.05 16.91
C SER A 551 -32.34 -3.15 16.41
N GLU A 552 -32.25 -1.86 16.70
CA GLU A 552 -33.10 -0.84 16.09
C GLU A 552 -32.82 -0.67 14.59
N LYS A 553 -33.86 -0.39 13.80
CA LYS A 553 -33.70 -0.12 12.36
C LYS A 553 -32.85 1.15 12.15
N GLU A 554 -31.98 1.11 11.14
CA GLU A 554 -31.10 2.24 10.75
C GLU A 554 -30.11 2.72 11.82
N SER A 555 -29.71 1.81 12.71
CA SER A 555 -28.62 2.02 13.67
C SER A 555 -27.36 1.24 13.28
N TYR A 556 -26.20 1.79 13.61
CA TYR A 556 -24.94 1.07 13.54
C TYR A 556 -24.90 -0.04 14.60
N ILE A 557 -24.48 -1.24 14.19
CA ILE A 557 -24.34 -2.40 15.06
C ILE A 557 -22.86 -2.82 15.02
N PRO A 558 -22.16 -2.84 16.17
CA PRO A 558 -20.75 -3.20 16.24
C PRO A 558 -20.56 -4.71 16.12
N TYR A 559 -20.80 -5.26 14.93
CA TYR A 559 -20.70 -6.70 14.70
C TYR A 559 -19.28 -7.20 14.96
N PRO A 560 -19.13 -8.41 15.56
CA PRO A 560 -17.82 -9.04 15.70
C PRO A 560 -17.22 -9.31 14.30
N PRO A 561 -15.92 -9.09 14.07
CA PRO A 561 -15.23 -9.38 12.83
C PRO A 561 -15.09 -10.88 12.59
N GLY A 562 -15.00 -11.27 11.33
CA GLY A 562 -14.79 -12.66 10.94
C GLY A 562 -13.34 -13.09 11.23
N PRO A 563 -13.09 -14.37 11.53
CA PRO A 563 -11.73 -14.90 11.59
C PRO A 563 -11.01 -14.75 10.25
N LYS A 564 -9.67 -14.68 10.29
CA LYS A 564 -8.83 -14.68 9.10
C LYS A 564 -9.19 -15.82 8.15
N ASP A 565 -9.12 -15.55 6.85
CA ASP A 565 -9.30 -16.57 5.82
C ASP A 565 -8.31 -17.72 6.01
N PHE A 566 -8.73 -18.92 5.61
CA PHE A 566 -7.87 -20.10 5.71
C PHE A 566 -6.70 -19.98 4.74
N ASP A 567 -5.53 -19.69 5.29
CA ASP A 567 -4.25 -19.68 4.59
C ASP A 567 -3.43 -20.90 5.09
N PRO A 568 -3.30 -21.96 4.29
CA PRO A 568 -2.64 -23.19 4.70
C PRO A 568 -1.14 -22.98 4.89
N ALA A 569 -0.60 -23.55 5.97
CA ALA A 569 0.83 -23.55 6.25
C ALA A 569 1.54 -24.52 5.29
N LEU A 570 2.09 -23.96 4.20
CA LEU A 570 2.73 -24.66 3.09
C LEU A 570 4.11 -24.06 2.75
N GLY A 571 4.82 -23.46 3.71
CA GLY A 571 6.02 -22.66 3.45
C GLY A 571 7.08 -23.41 2.64
N GLN A 572 7.45 -24.63 3.05
CA GLN A 572 8.44 -25.44 2.33
C GLN A 572 7.89 -25.98 1.01
N THR A 573 6.63 -26.41 0.98
CA THR A 573 5.97 -26.94 -0.21
C THR A 573 5.89 -25.88 -1.32
N GLN A 574 5.49 -24.65 -0.96
CA GLN A 574 5.39 -23.50 -1.86
C GLN A 574 6.76 -23.10 -2.41
N LEU A 575 7.80 -23.01 -1.57
CA LEU A 575 9.17 -22.73 -2.02
C LEU A 575 9.71 -23.81 -2.96
N ARG A 576 9.47 -25.10 -2.67
CA ARG A 576 9.89 -26.19 -3.55
C ARG A 576 9.25 -26.04 -4.93
N GLN A 577 7.93 -25.89 -4.97
CA GLN A 577 7.19 -25.74 -6.21
C GLN A 577 7.67 -24.49 -6.98
N ALA A 578 7.96 -23.38 -6.29
CA ALA A 578 8.47 -22.15 -6.90
C ALA A 578 9.85 -22.36 -7.53
N ALA A 579 10.73 -23.08 -6.85
CA ALA A 579 12.05 -23.43 -7.36
C ALA A 579 11.98 -24.35 -8.59
N GLU A 580 11.05 -25.31 -8.58
CA GLU A 580 10.76 -26.20 -9.72
C GLU A 580 10.29 -25.41 -10.94
N GLU A 581 9.33 -24.50 -10.76
CA GLU A 581 8.82 -23.65 -11.84
C GLU A 581 9.92 -22.72 -12.40
N PHE A 582 10.72 -22.09 -11.54
CA PHE A 582 11.86 -21.29 -11.99
C PHE A 582 12.84 -22.12 -12.83
N ARG A 583 13.15 -23.34 -12.37
CA ARG A 583 14.08 -24.25 -13.05
C ARG A 583 13.55 -24.67 -14.42
N GLU A 584 12.26 -24.97 -14.51
CA GLU A 584 11.59 -25.32 -15.78
C GLU A 584 11.65 -24.16 -16.77
N ASP A 585 11.28 -22.95 -16.33
CA ASP A 585 11.35 -21.73 -17.14
C ASP A 585 12.78 -21.43 -17.60
N TYR A 586 13.78 -21.55 -16.71
CA TYR A 586 15.18 -21.28 -17.04
C TYR A 586 15.76 -22.31 -18.04
N GLN A 587 15.34 -23.57 -17.95
CA GLN A 587 15.79 -24.66 -18.82
C GLN A 587 14.97 -24.80 -20.11
N HIS A 588 13.99 -23.92 -20.36
CA HIS A 588 13.05 -24.02 -21.47
C HIS A 588 12.29 -25.36 -21.51
N LYS A 589 11.93 -25.89 -20.34
CA LYS A 589 11.10 -27.10 -20.24
C LYS A 589 9.65 -26.69 -20.05
N PRO A 590 8.69 -27.43 -20.64
CA PRO A 590 7.28 -27.24 -20.32
C PRO A 590 7.07 -27.39 -18.82
N ARG A 591 6.29 -26.48 -18.23
CA ARG A 591 5.95 -26.55 -16.80
C ARG A 591 5.15 -27.82 -16.52
N ALA A 592 5.37 -28.44 -15.36
CA ALA A 592 4.47 -29.50 -14.90
C ALA A 592 3.04 -28.94 -14.75
N VAL A 593 2.03 -29.63 -15.31
CA VAL A 593 0.63 -29.20 -15.21
C VAL A 593 0.15 -29.39 -13.77
N THR A 594 0.00 -28.30 -13.03
CA THR A 594 -0.64 -28.27 -11.71
C THR A 594 -1.96 -27.50 -11.79
N GLY A 595 -3.05 -28.09 -11.30
CA GLY A 595 -4.35 -27.40 -11.11
C GLY A 595 -5.34 -27.48 -12.29
N ASN A 596 -6.62 -27.19 -11.99
CA ASN A 596 -7.71 -27.04 -12.94
C ASN A 596 -7.97 -25.53 -13.21
N TRP A 597 -7.65 -25.06 -14.42
CA TRP A 597 -7.66 -23.64 -14.79
C TRP A 597 -9.02 -23.11 -15.28
N LYS A 598 -10.14 -23.53 -14.67
CA LYS A 598 -11.47 -23.01 -15.02
C LYS A 598 -11.90 -21.97 -14.00
N TYR A 599 -11.84 -20.70 -14.39
CA TYR A 599 -12.34 -19.59 -13.58
C TYR A 599 -13.84 -19.39 -13.82
N LYS A 600 -14.56 -19.02 -12.76
CA LYS A 600 -15.94 -18.51 -12.80
C LYS A 600 -15.95 -17.20 -12.04
N PHE A 601 -16.43 -16.14 -12.67
CA PHE A 601 -16.55 -14.81 -12.06
C PHE A 601 -18.03 -14.48 -11.97
N THR A 602 -18.54 -14.24 -10.76
CA THR A 602 -19.95 -14.00 -10.51
C THR A 602 -20.15 -12.71 -9.73
N GLU A 603 -20.00 -11.53 -10.34
CA GLU A 603 -20.55 -10.27 -9.78
C GLU A 603 -20.58 -9.10 -10.78
N LYS A 604 -21.32 -8.04 -10.44
CA LYS A 604 -21.54 -6.83 -11.26
C LYS A 604 -20.21 -6.07 -11.48
N LEU A 605 -19.55 -6.38 -12.59
CA LEU A 605 -18.32 -5.72 -13.03
C LEU A 605 -18.60 -4.34 -13.64
N SER A 606 -17.60 -3.46 -13.59
CA SER A 606 -17.61 -2.21 -14.33
C SER A 606 -17.61 -2.48 -15.85
N ASN A 607 -18.02 -1.48 -16.63
CA ASN A 607 -18.61 -1.67 -17.95
C ASN A 607 -17.66 -2.10 -19.08
N LEU A 608 -16.37 -2.40 -18.84
CA LEU A 608 -15.42 -2.80 -19.89
C LEU A 608 -14.40 -3.85 -19.42
N VAL A 609 -14.12 -4.81 -20.31
CA VAL A 609 -13.23 -5.98 -20.13
C VAL A 609 -12.09 -5.82 -21.15
N TYR A 610 -10.83 -5.85 -20.70
CA TYR A 610 -9.62 -5.81 -21.51
C TYR A 610 -8.74 -7.04 -21.26
N VAL A 611 -8.39 -7.75 -22.33
CA VAL A 611 -7.31 -8.75 -22.27
C VAL A 611 -6.05 -8.09 -22.80
N PHE A 612 -4.89 -8.23 -22.17
CA PHE A 612 -3.65 -7.71 -22.76
C PHE A 612 -2.97 -8.80 -23.60
N SER A 613 -2.58 -8.50 -24.85
CA SER A 613 -1.71 -9.39 -25.62
C SER A 613 -0.41 -9.54 -24.86
N ASN A 614 0.18 -10.73 -24.97
CA ASN A 614 1.46 -11.10 -24.39
C ASN A 614 2.39 -9.88 -24.28
N ASP A 615 2.88 -9.64 -23.06
CA ASP A 615 4.11 -8.88 -22.81
C ASP A 615 5.13 -9.23 -23.91
N ASP A 616 6.16 -8.40 -24.13
CA ASP A 616 7.36 -8.86 -24.85
C ASP A 616 8.11 -9.89 -23.99
N ALA A 617 7.41 -10.97 -23.61
CA ALA A 617 7.81 -11.97 -22.66
C ALA A 617 9.06 -12.70 -23.17
N ASP A 618 9.17 -12.88 -24.49
CA ASP A 618 10.36 -13.42 -25.12
C ASP A 618 11.56 -12.45 -25.01
N GLY A 619 11.35 -11.15 -25.26
CA GLY A 619 12.38 -10.12 -25.10
C GLY A 619 12.81 -9.93 -23.64
N GLU A 620 11.86 -9.82 -22.72
CA GLU A 620 12.10 -9.73 -21.27
C GLU A 620 12.82 -10.98 -20.77
N TYR A 621 12.36 -12.18 -21.14
CA TYR A 621 12.99 -13.44 -20.80
C TYR A 621 14.45 -13.46 -21.25
N LYS A 622 14.72 -13.18 -22.52
CA LYS A 622 16.08 -13.19 -23.10
C LYS A 622 16.98 -12.18 -22.39
N LYS A 623 16.46 -10.99 -22.09
CA LYS A 623 17.20 -9.94 -21.37
C LYS A 623 17.51 -10.36 -19.93
N ILE A 624 16.50 -10.75 -19.16
CA ILE A 624 16.64 -11.18 -17.76
C ILE A 624 17.63 -12.34 -17.67
N LYS A 625 17.45 -13.37 -18.49
CA LYS A 625 18.32 -14.55 -18.50
C LYS A 625 19.77 -14.18 -18.81
N LYS A 626 20.01 -13.43 -19.87
CA LYS A 626 21.36 -13.01 -20.29
C LYS A 626 22.07 -12.20 -19.20
N GLU A 627 21.38 -11.23 -18.61
CA GLU A 627 21.95 -10.38 -17.57
C GLU A 627 22.21 -11.16 -16.28
N ALA A 628 21.29 -12.04 -15.89
CA ALA A 628 21.43 -12.89 -14.71
C ALA A 628 22.60 -13.88 -14.85
N ASP A 629 22.72 -14.56 -15.99
CA ASP A 629 23.82 -15.49 -16.27
C ASP A 629 25.20 -14.81 -16.09
N GLY A 630 25.32 -13.54 -16.50
CA GLY A 630 26.53 -12.73 -16.31
C GLY A 630 26.85 -12.34 -14.86
N ARG A 631 25.90 -12.50 -13.94
CA ARG A 631 26.02 -12.13 -12.51
C ARG A 631 26.21 -13.34 -11.59
N VAL A 632 25.90 -14.56 -12.05
CA VAL A 632 25.97 -15.79 -11.24
C VAL A 632 27.32 -15.95 -10.56
N ALA A 633 28.43 -15.79 -11.27
CA ALA A 633 29.78 -15.97 -10.72
C ALA A 633 30.14 -14.97 -9.61
N LYS A 634 29.45 -13.82 -9.53
CA LYS A 634 29.66 -12.83 -8.46
C LYS A 634 29.03 -13.28 -7.14
N LEU A 635 27.90 -14.00 -7.21
CA LEU A 635 27.22 -14.57 -6.04
C LEU A 635 27.73 -15.99 -5.72
N PHE A 636 28.02 -16.80 -6.74
CA PHE A 636 28.46 -18.19 -6.64
C PHE A 636 29.80 -18.37 -7.38
N PRO A 637 30.93 -18.01 -6.74
CA PRO A 637 32.23 -18.11 -7.37
C PRO A 637 32.61 -19.58 -7.63
N PRO A 638 33.35 -19.88 -8.72
CA PRO A 638 33.80 -21.24 -9.03
C PRO A 638 34.64 -21.90 -7.92
N GLN A 639 35.32 -21.10 -7.10
CA GLN A 639 36.11 -21.55 -5.95
C GLN A 639 35.25 -21.98 -4.75
N GLY A 640 33.92 -21.82 -4.83
CA GLY A 640 32.96 -22.19 -3.80
C GLY A 640 32.52 -21.01 -2.93
N GLU A 641 31.33 -21.14 -2.33
CA GLU A 641 30.65 -20.07 -1.58
C GLU A 641 31.45 -19.52 -0.39
N SER A 642 32.32 -20.32 0.22
CA SER A 642 33.21 -19.90 1.30
C SER A 642 34.26 -18.88 0.85
N SER A 643 34.65 -18.89 -0.43
CA SER A 643 35.69 -18.00 -0.96
C SER A 643 35.28 -16.52 -0.98
N ASN A 644 33.97 -16.22 -1.00
CA ASN A 644 33.46 -14.86 -1.00
C ASN A 644 32.49 -14.56 0.17
N ALA A 645 32.41 -15.42 1.18
CA ALA A 645 31.39 -15.34 2.23
C ALA A 645 31.33 -13.98 2.97
N GLN A 646 32.49 -13.36 3.20
CA GLN A 646 32.63 -12.05 3.86
C GLN A 646 32.77 -10.88 2.88
N GLN A 647 32.74 -11.16 1.57
CA GLN A 647 32.80 -10.14 0.51
C GLN A 647 31.37 -9.73 0.13
N PRO A 648 31.17 -8.57 -0.52
CA PRO A 648 29.83 -8.12 -0.90
C PRO A 648 29.00 -9.17 -1.64
N GLY A 649 29.61 -9.96 -2.53
CA GLY A 649 28.94 -11.08 -3.22
C GLY A 649 28.37 -12.16 -2.30
N GLY A 650 29.11 -12.55 -1.24
CA GLY A 650 28.63 -13.54 -0.28
C GLY A 650 27.58 -12.99 0.69
N LEU A 651 27.73 -11.72 1.10
CA LEU A 651 26.77 -11.03 1.96
C LEU A 651 25.43 -10.77 1.24
N VAL A 652 25.47 -10.40 -0.05
CA VAL A 652 24.26 -10.28 -0.88
C VAL A 652 23.61 -11.63 -1.13
N ARG A 653 24.39 -12.70 -1.33
CA ARG A 653 23.84 -14.07 -1.37
C ARG A 653 23.12 -14.42 -0.06
N ALA A 654 23.71 -14.10 1.09
CA ALA A 654 23.09 -14.31 2.40
C ALA A 654 21.83 -13.46 2.60
N LEU A 655 21.79 -12.22 2.09
CA LEU A 655 20.59 -11.38 2.08
C LEU A 655 19.44 -12.06 1.35
N PHE A 656 19.69 -12.59 0.15
CA PHE A 656 18.68 -13.32 -0.61
C PHE A 656 18.27 -14.64 0.06
N ASP A 657 19.22 -15.36 0.67
CA ASP A 657 18.95 -16.62 1.36
C ASP A 657 18.08 -16.39 2.60
N ASP A 658 18.41 -15.42 3.46
CA ASP A 658 17.85 -15.37 4.82
C ASP A 658 16.90 -14.19 5.07
N GLN A 659 16.81 -13.20 4.18
CA GLN A 659 15.99 -11.99 4.44
C GLN A 659 14.92 -11.73 3.36
N ILE A 660 15.24 -11.98 2.10
CA ILE A 660 14.30 -11.68 1.00
C ILE A 660 13.33 -12.85 0.83
N HIS A 661 12.05 -12.55 0.98
CA HIS A 661 10.97 -13.50 0.76
C HIS A 661 10.75 -13.75 -0.73
N ASP A 662 9.98 -14.78 -1.06
CA ASP A 662 9.50 -15.08 -2.40
C ASP A 662 7.98 -14.97 -2.43
N SER A 663 7.48 -13.77 -2.73
CA SER A 663 6.06 -13.47 -2.70
C SER A 663 5.27 -14.25 -3.75
N ARG A 664 5.93 -14.65 -4.85
CA ARG A 664 5.33 -15.48 -5.91
C ARG A 664 5.17 -16.93 -5.49
N ALA A 665 5.97 -17.43 -4.53
CA ALA A 665 5.82 -18.78 -3.99
C ALA A 665 4.50 -18.98 -3.24
N TRP A 666 4.06 -17.96 -2.48
CA TRP A 666 2.87 -17.99 -1.63
C TRP A 666 1.58 -17.54 -2.34
N PHE A 667 1.65 -16.46 -3.11
CA PHE A 667 0.45 -15.76 -3.57
C PHE A 667 -0.46 -16.63 -4.47
N MET A 668 -1.76 -16.67 -4.15
CA MET A 668 -2.83 -17.42 -4.85
C MET A 668 -2.70 -18.96 -4.86
N GLN A 669 -1.59 -19.52 -4.39
CA GLN A 669 -1.32 -20.97 -4.44
C GLN A 669 -2.37 -21.79 -3.67
N ALA A 670 -2.75 -21.35 -2.47
CA ALA A 670 -3.73 -22.02 -1.64
C ALA A 670 -5.16 -21.96 -2.20
N THR A 671 -5.49 -20.85 -2.88
CA THR A 671 -6.84 -20.58 -3.39
C THR A 671 -7.10 -21.31 -4.70
N PHE A 672 -6.08 -21.50 -5.54
CA PHE A 672 -6.24 -22.03 -6.90
C PHE A 672 -5.45 -23.33 -7.18
N ASP A 673 -4.76 -23.87 -6.17
CA ASP A 673 -3.84 -25.02 -6.31
C ASP A 673 -2.78 -24.79 -7.41
N ALA A 674 -2.52 -23.52 -7.71
CA ALA A 674 -1.61 -23.04 -8.74
C ALA A 674 -1.22 -21.58 -8.47
N ARG A 675 -0.03 -21.18 -8.92
CA ARG A 675 0.42 -19.77 -8.89
C ARG A 675 -0.16 -19.01 -10.08
N GLU A 676 -0.05 -17.67 -10.06
CA GLU A 676 -0.57 -16.76 -11.09
C GLU A 676 -0.40 -17.36 -12.51
N PRO A 677 -1.49 -17.74 -13.22
CA PRO A 677 -1.43 -18.54 -14.45
C PRO A 677 -0.55 -17.96 -15.56
N TRP A 678 -0.44 -16.63 -15.60
CA TRP A 678 0.33 -15.88 -16.59
C TRP A 678 1.63 -15.30 -16.01
N GLY A 679 1.88 -15.50 -14.73
CA GLY A 679 3.07 -15.01 -14.06
C GLY A 679 4.32 -15.83 -14.42
N SER A 680 5.47 -15.16 -14.43
CA SER A 680 6.78 -15.80 -14.55
C SER A 680 7.81 -15.00 -13.77
N TYR A 681 8.85 -15.69 -13.29
CA TYR A 681 10.04 -15.03 -12.76
C TYR A 681 10.86 -14.31 -13.85
N PHE A 682 10.54 -14.55 -15.13
CA PHE A 682 11.18 -13.94 -16.29
C PHE A 682 10.32 -12.82 -16.91
N LEU A 683 9.50 -12.16 -16.09
CA LEU A 683 8.80 -10.93 -16.43
C LEU A 683 9.24 -9.81 -15.49
N TYR A 684 9.41 -8.61 -16.01
CA TYR A 684 9.57 -7.41 -15.20
C TYR A 684 8.25 -7.02 -14.54
N ARG A 685 8.35 -6.37 -13.38
CA ARG A 685 7.21 -5.74 -12.73
C ARG A 685 6.64 -4.65 -13.63
N MET A 686 5.32 -4.60 -13.78
CA MET A 686 4.67 -3.48 -14.45
C MET A 686 4.68 -2.26 -13.53
N ILE A 687 4.89 -1.07 -14.11
CA ILE A 687 4.95 0.20 -13.39
C ILE A 687 3.97 1.17 -14.04
N TYR A 688 3.12 1.80 -13.24
CA TYR A 688 2.24 2.90 -13.61
C TYR A 688 2.89 4.25 -13.29
N PHE A 689 2.64 5.23 -14.16
CA PHE A 689 3.06 6.63 -14.05
C PHE A 689 1.84 7.52 -14.29
N GLY A 690 1.00 7.67 -13.26
CA GLY A 690 -0.37 8.11 -13.47
C GLY A 690 -1.10 7.10 -14.33
N GLU A 691 -1.62 7.55 -15.49
CA GLU A 691 -2.33 6.68 -16.42
C GLU A 691 -1.42 6.00 -17.47
N LEU A 692 -0.10 6.29 -17.48
CA LEU A 692 0.86 5.64 -18.38
C LEU A 692 1.44 4.37 -17.74
N VAL A 693 1.91 3.43 -18.56
CA VAL A 693 2.54 2.18 -18.10
C VAL A 693 3.93 1.98 -18.70
N SER A 694 4.80 1.26 -17.99
CA SER A 694 6.16 0.93 -18.45
C SER A 694 6.21 -0.09 -19.60
N LYS A 695 5.19 -0.95 -19.70
CA LYS A 695 5.09 -2.02 -20.69
C LYS A 695 4.12 -1.66 -21.83
N ASN A 696 4.38 -2.20 -23.02
CA ASN A 696 3.45 -2.07 -24.15
C ASN A 696 2.30 -3.07 -23.95
N ILE A 697 1.08 -2.57 -23.79
CA ILE A 697 -0.10 -3.39 -23.59
C ILE A 697 -1.02 -3.31 -24.82
N THR A 698 -1.44 -4.45 -25.37
CA THR A 698 -2.40 -4.49 -26.49
C THR A 698 -3.74 -5.04 -26.02
N PRO A 699 -4.85 -4.30 -26.10
CA PRO A 699 -6.16 -4.87 -25.74
C PRO A 699 -6.63 -5.91 -26.78
N LEU A 700 -6.85 -7.18 -26.41
CA LEU A 700 -7.32 -8.23 -27.33
C LEU A 700 -8.80 -8.10 -27.70
N VAL A 701 -9.68 -7.59 -26.82
CA VAL A 701 -11.12 -7.41 -27.11
C VAL A 701 -11.67 -6.21 -26.33
N ARG A 702 -12.61 -5.46 -26.94
CA ARG A 702 -13.43 -4.42 -26.30
C ARG A 702 -14.88 -4.88 -26.25
N TYR A 703 -15.43 -5.12 -25.07
CA TYR A 703 -16.86 -5.41 -24.93
C TYR A 703 -17.66 -4.12 -24.77
N ARG A 704 -18.54 -3.82 -25.73
CA ARG A 704 -19.57 -2.78 -25.58
C ARG A 704 -20.74 -3.42 -24.85
N ARG A 705 -21.04 -2.94 -23.63
CA ARG A 705 -22.32 -3.09 -22.91
C ARG A 705 -23.00 -4.45 -23.13
N LEU A 706 -22.93 -5.36 -22.15
CA LEU A 706 -23.92 -6.45 -22.01
C LEU A 706 -25.28 -5.78 -21.77
N LYS A 707 -25.96 -5.40 -22.87
CA LYS A 707 -27.37 -5.06 -22.87
C LYS A 707 -28.08 -6.32 -22.36
N ASP A 708 -28.85 -6.14 -21.30
CA ASP A 708 -29.55 -7.17 -20.54
C ASP A 708 -28.65 -7.84 -19.49
N THR A 709 -28.59 -7.20 -18.32
CA THR A 709 -28.17 -7.82 -17.06
C THR A 709 -29.04 -9.04 -16.79
N LEU A 710 -28.59 -10.21 -17.21
CA LEU A 710 -28.94 -11.46 -16.57
C LEU A 710 -28.05 -11.61 -15.33
N PRO A 711 -28.59 -11.81 -14.12
CA PRO A 711 -27.79 -12.26 -12.99
C PRO A 711 -27.12 -13.59 -13.36
N GLY A 712 -25.81 -13.69 -13.15
CA GLY A 712 -25.07 -14.94 -13.31
C GLY A 712 -24.54 -15.19 -14.72
N VAL A 713 -23.49 -14.47 -15.11
CA VAL A 713 -22.68 -14.76 -16.31
C VAL A 713 -21.31 -15.19 -15.84
N ASP A 714 -20.86 -16.39 -16.22
CA ASP A 714 -19.52 -16.90 -15.92
C ASP A 714 -18.60 -16.64 -17.13
N PHE A 715 -17.38 -16.14 -16.88
CA PHE A 715 -16.32 -16.08 -17.88
C PHE A 715 -15.38 -17.27 -17.71
N ILE A 716 -15.27 -18.13 -18.72
CA ILE A 716 -14.33 -19.25 -18.76
C ILE A 716 -13.14 -18.85 -19.64
N VAL A 717 -11.93 -18.87 -19.07
CA VAL A 717 -10.68 -18.67 -19.81
C VAL A 717 -9.97 -20.01 -19.93
N GLU A 718 -9.77 -20.51 -21.14
CA GLU A 718 -9.08 -21.78 -21.45
C GLU A 718 -7.69 -21.50 -22.03
N ARG A 719 -6.67 -22.21 -21.52
CA ARG A 719 -5.30 -22.22 -22.07
C ARG A 719 -5.16 -23.33 -23.11
N PHE A 720 -4.61 -23.01 -24.27
CA PHE A 720 -4.08 -24.00 -25.20
C PHE A 720 -2.60 -23.72 -25.45
N GLU A 721 -1.74 -24.69 -25.16
CA GLU A 721 -0.36 -24.69 -25.68
C GLU A 721 -0.43 -25.14 -27.14
N ARG A 722 -0.01 -24.28 -28.07
CA ARG A 722 0.21 -24.71 -29.45
C ARG A 722 1.62 -25.28 -29.54
N VAL A 723 1.73 -26.60 -29.58
CA VAL A 723 2.95 -27.28 -30.02
C VAL A 723 2.93 -27.20 -31.54
N GLU A 724 3.63 -26.23 -32.15
CA GLU A 724 3.82 -26.25 -33.60
C GLU A 724 4.78 -27.39 -33.95
N THR A 725 4.23 -28.52 -34.37
CA THR A 725 4.99 -29.69 -34.84
C THR A 725 5.56 -29.51 -36.25
N ILE A 726 5.50 -28.32 -36.85
CA ILE A 726 5.96 -28.09 -38.22
C ILE A 726 6.58 -26.69 -38.26
N PHE A 727 7.91 -26.64 -38.46
CA PHE A 727 8.83 -25.49 -38.52
C PHE A 727 9.62 -25.14 -37.23
N GLY A 728 10.76 -25.83 -37.07
CA GLY A 728 11.95 -25.38 -36.33
C GLY A 728 11.95 -25.64 -34.82
N GLU A 729 12.87 -26.49 -34.34
CA GLU A 729 13.09 -26.85 -32.92
C GLU A 729 13.48 -25.69 -31.97
N ASN A 730 13.36 -24.42 -32.38
CA ASN A 730 13.77 -23.25 -31.61
C ASN A 730 12.68 -22.17 -31.46
N SER A 731 11.42 -22.48 -31.77
CA SER A 731 10.30 -21.54 -31.58
C SER A 731 9.68 -21.70 -30.18
N PRO A 732 9.41 -20.61 -29.43
CA PRO A 732 8.80 -20.70 -28.12
C PRO A 732 7.39 -21.31 -28.21
N PRO A 733 6.92 -22.07 -27.21
CA PRO A 733 5.54 -22.52 -27.17
C PRO A 733 4.61 -21.29 -27.16
N GLU A 734 3.79 -21.16 -28.21
CA GLU A 734 2.84 -20.06 -28.34
C GLU A 734 1.64 -20.36 -27.41
N ILE A 735 1.54 -19.62 -26.30
CA ILE A 735 0.40 -19.72 -25.40
C ILE A 735 -0.76 -18.94 -26.03
N LYS A 736 -1.77 -19.67 -26.53
CA LYS A 736 -3.02 -19.04 -27.00
C LYS A 736 -4.10 -19.12 -25.94
N GLN A 737 -4.82 -18.01 -25.82
CA GLN A 737 -5.96 -17.86 -24.92
C GLN A 737 -7.26 -18.06 -25.68
N LYS A 738 -8.22 -18.78 -25.10
CA LYS A 738 -9.61 -18.80 -25.56
C LYS A 738 -10.51 -18.36 -24.41
N ILE A 739 -11.26 -17.28 -24.61
CA ILE A 739 -12.22 -16.77 -23.63
C ILE A 739 -13.62 -17.16 -24.12
N SER A 740 -14.40 -17.81 -23.26
CA SER A 740 -15.78 -18.22 -23.50
C SER A 740 -16.68 -17.58 -22.45
N VAL A 741 -17.80 -17.01 -22.86
CA VAL A 741 -18.81 -16.45 -21.94
C VAL A 741 -19.95 -17.45 -21.85
N VAL A 742 -20.30 -17.90 -20.65
CA VAL A 742 -21.39 -18.86 -20.44
C VAL A 742 -22.42 -18.31 -19.46
N ASN A 743 -23.68 -18.70 -19.64
CA ASN A 743 -24.71 -18.41 -18.66
C ASN A 743 -24.56 -19.37 -17.46
N SER A 744 -24.38 -18.82 -16.26
CA SER A 744 -24.12 -19.59 -15.02
C SER A 744 -25.26 -20.56 -14.64
N SER A 745 -26.46 -20.38 -15.20
CA SER A 745 -27.63 -21.23 -14.92
C SER A 745 -27.82 -22.38 -15.91
N SER A 746 -27.09 -22.42 -17.04
CA SER A 746 -27.31 -23.42 -18.09
C SER A 746 -26.05 -23.99 -18.74
N ASP A 747 -24.85 -23.48 -18.44
CA ASP A 747 -23.58 -23.85 -19.11
C ASP A 747 -23.65 -23.73 -20.66
N ILE A 748 -24.64 -23.00 -21.18
CA ILE A 748 -24.82 -22.75 -22.60
C ILE A 748 -23.87 -21.60 -23.01
N PRO A 749 -23.03 -21.78 -24.04
CA PRO A 749 -22.22 -20.70 -24.59
C PRO A 749 -23.11 -19.58 -25.12
N LEU A 750 -22.88 -18.34 -24.67
CA LEU A 750 -23.53 -17.17 -25.26
C LEU A 750 -22.84 -16.82 -26.58
N THR A 751 -23.61 -16.70 -27.66
CA THR A 751 -23.11 -16.30 -28.98
C THR A 751 -22.68 -14.83 -28.92
N MET A 752 -21.39 -14.56 -29.11
CA MET A 752 -20.86 -13.19 -29.11
C MET A 752 -21.09 -12.53 -30.46
N SER A 753 -21.84 -11.42 -30.51
CA SER A 753 -21.95 -10.60 -31.73
C SER A 753 -20.64 -9.85 -31.95
N SER A 754 -19.92 -10.19 -33.01
CA SER A 754 -18.69 -9.51 -33.44
C SER A 754 -19.02 -8.31 -34.32
N ASP A 755 -19.71 -7.31 -33.79
CA ASP A 755 -19.72 -5.99 -34.44
C ASP A 755 -18.38 -5.32 -34.12
N LEU A 756 -17.39 -5.54 -34.98
CA LEU A 756 -16.06 -4.92 -34.92
C LEU A 756 -16.17 -3.39 -35.10
N PRO A 757 -15.60 -2.60 -34.19
CA PRO A 757 -14.84 -1.43 -34.58
C PRO A 757 -13.37 -1.63 -34.20
N LEU A 758 -12.50 -1.38 -35.18
CA LEU A 758 -11.03 -1.27 -35.15
C LEU A 758 -10.31 -1.74 -33.88
N GLN A 759 -9.40 -2.72 -34.05
CA GLN A 759 -8.24 -2.87 -33.16
C GLN A 759 -7.59 -1.49 -32.95
N PRO A 760 -7.51 -0.96 -31.72
CA PRO A 760 -6.66 0.19 -31.46
C PRO A 760 -5.22 -0.21 -31.78
N ALA A 761 -4.47 0.69 -32.42
CA ALA A 761 -3.03 0.52 -32.58
C ALA A 761 -2.35 0.32 -31.21
N LEU A 762 -1.16 -0.29 -31.18
CA LEU A 762 -0.29 -0.30 -30.01
C LEU A 762 -0.13 1.13 -29.49
N THR A 763 -0.70 1.45 -28.32
CA THR A 763 -0.52 2.76 -27.68
C THR A 763 0.16 2.57 -26.33
N ASN A 764 1.11 3.47 -26.05
CA ASN A 764 1.71 3.64 -24.73
C ASN A 764 0.97 4.71 -23.91
N GLU A 765 -0.16 5.20 -24.43
CA GLU A 765 -0.95 6.31 -23.90
C GLU A 765 -2.38 5.85 -23.66
N PRO A 766 -2.66 5.18 -22.52
CA PRO A 766 -4.02 4.87 -22.10
C PRO A 766 -4.89 6.13 -22.03
N ALA A 767 -4.28 7.29 -21.75
CA ALA A 767 -4.93 8.59 -21.62
C ALA A 767 -5.73 9.04 -22.86
N GLU A 768 -5.26 8.83 -24.10
CA GLU A 768 -6.06 9.19 -25.30
C GLU A 768 -7.27 8.26 -25.46
N LEU A 769 -7.08 6.98 -25.14
CA LEU A 769 -8.17 6.01 -25.06
C LEU A 769 -9.17 6.40 -23.96
N ILE A 770 -8.69 6.84 -22.79
CA ILE A 770 -9.46 7.26 -21.61
C ILE A 770 -10.20 8.58 -21.87
N ALA A 771 -9.57 9.56 -22.51
CA ALA A 771 -10.16 10.86 -22.85
C ALA A 771 -11.28 10.70 -23.89
N TRP A 772 -11.05 9.88 -24.91
CA TRP A 772 -12.08 9.51 -25.88
C TRP A 772 -13.23 8.72 -25.20
N GLN A 773 -12.94 7.91 -24.18
CA GLN A 773 -13.96 7.23 -23.37
C GLN A 773 -14.72 8.16 -22.44
N GLN A 774 -14.09 9.16 -21.82
CA GLN A 774 -14.75 10.18 -21.00
C GLN A 774 -15.73 10.98 -21.87
N GLN A 775 -15.32 11.40 -23.07
CA GLN A 775 -16.22 12.03 -24.03
C GLN A 775 -17.40 11.12 -24.41
N SER A 776 -17.15 9.82 -24.62
CA SER A 776 -18.23 8.87 -24.92
C SER A 776 -19.16 8.65 -23.72
N ARG A 777 -18.63 8.61 -22.48
CA ARG A 777 -19.40 8.47 -21.24
C ARG A 777 -20.24 9.72 -20.97
N GLU A 778 -19.68 10.90 -21.15
CA GLU A 778 -20.38 12.18 -21.01
C GLU A 778 -21.49 12.33 -22.06
N ALA A 779 -21.24 11.91 -23.29
CA ALA A 779 -22.25 11.91 -24.36
C ALA A 779 -23.41 10.94 -24.07
N GLU A 780 -23.12 9.72 -23.60
CA GLU A 780 -24.15 8.75 -23.21
C GLU A 780 -24.90 9.18 -21.95
N LYS A 781 -24.21 9.79 -20.97
CA LYS A 781 -24.82 10.38 -19.77
C LYS A 781 -25.78 11.51 -20.15
N LEU A 782 -25.36 12.42 -21.03
CA LEU A 782 -26.22 13.48 -21.56
C LEU A 782 -27.44 12.91 -22.27
N ALA A 783 -27.29 11.82 -23.03
CA ALA A 783 -28.40 11.15 -23.70
C ALA A 783 -29.37 10.48 -22.70
N GLY A 784 -28.85 9.82 -21.67
CA GLY A 784 -29.65 9.21 -20.59
C GLY A 784 -30.40 10.24 -19.76
N THR A 785 -29.75 11.37 -19.41
CA THR A 785 -30.39 12.48 -18.72
C THR A 785 -31.48 13.11 -19.58
N LYS A 786 -31.25 13.30 -20.89
CA LYS A 786 -32.29 13.76 -21.83
C LYS A 786 -33.48 12.81 -21.89
N ALA A 787 -33.24 11.50 -21.91
CA ALA A 787 -34.30 10.49 -21.93
C ALA A 787 -35.11 10.46 -20.61
N ALA A 788 -34.45 10.59 -19.46
CA ALA A 788 -35.11 10.66 -18.15
C ALA A 788 -35.93 11.95 -17.98
N ILE A 789 -35.42 13.09 -18.48
CA ILE A 789 -36.19 14.34 -18.53
C ILE A 789 -37.40 14.18 -19.45
N ALA A 790 -37.22 13.58 -20.64
CA ALA A 790 -38.33 13.35 -21.56
C ALA A 790 -39.40 12.42 -20.97
N SER A 791 -39.04 11.41 -20.17
CA SER A 791 -40.01 10.52 -19.52
C SER A 791 -40.71 11.13 -18.30
N LEU A 792 -40.17 12.20 -17.73
CA LEU A 792 -40.83 12.99 -16.68
C LEU A 792 -41.81 14.01 -17.27
N TRP A 793 -41.67 14.33 -18.57
CA TRP A 793 -42.52 15.25 -19.31
C TRP A 793 -43.64 14.54 -20.10
N SER A 794 -43.49 13.25 -20.37
CA SER A 794 -44.54 12.34 -20.87
C SER A 794 -45.38 11.79 -19.74
#